data_AF-A0A6Q2XTX4-F1
#
_entry.id   AF-A0A6Q2XTX4-F1
#
_cell.length_a   1.000
_cell.length_b   1.000
_cell.length_c   1.000
_cell.angle_alpha   90.00
_cell.angle_beta   90.00
_cell.angle_gamma   90.00
#
_symmetry.space_group_name_H-M   'P 1'
#
loop_
_entity.id
_entity.type
_entity.pdbx_description
1 polymer ?
#
loop_
_entity_poly.entity_id
_entity_poly.type
_entity_poly.pdbx_seq_one_letter_code
_entity_poly.pdbx_strand_id
1 'polypeptide(L)'
;MAVCRRVPPLLLLLMSIVLYVHPIRGQKLPNNAIVKSVVSVDVPAQNQGGVAAGINGPVVVALPPRKRTSGWKLAEEGACRDDLTRLCPKHSWNNNLAVLECLQDKKEETEIAADCNHLLWNYKLNLTTDPKFESVAVEVCKTTINDIKECATEERGKGYLVSCLVDHRSNITEYQCNQYITKMTSIVFSDYRLICGFMDKCHDDINTLHCGSISTGEKDVHSQGEVIACLEKGLVREAEEQPGAHAIRDECKKAIMRVAELSSDDFHLDRYLYFSCREDRERFCENTAAGEGRVYKCLFNHKFEEAMSERCREALTTRQKLIAQDYKVSYSLAKACKADLRKYRCSMDTNMPRAREARLSYLLLCLESAVHRGRTVVGECQGEMLDYRRMLMEDFSLSPEIVLHCRGEIEAHCSGLHRKGRTLHCLMRVGRGDMAAIDSLCQKALQTLIQEADPGADYRIDRALNEACESVIQTACKHIRNGDPMILSCLMEHLYTEKMVEDCEHRLLELQYFIARDWKLDPILYKKCQGDASRLCHTHGWNETSELMPPGAIFSCLYRHAYRTEEQGRRLSRDCKVEVQRILHQRALDVKLDPELQTHCMTDLGKWCSEKTESGQELECLQDHLEDLVAQCRDVVGNLTELESEDIQIETLYIFESVVFFPETKCLLKGSTET
;
A
#
# COMPACT_ATOMS: atom_id res chain seq x y z
N MET A 1 13.07 -47.55 -13.49
CA MET A 1 14.27 -47.50 -14.34
C MET A 1 14.96 -46.17 -14.04
N ALA A 2 15.93 -46.17 -13.11
CA ALA A 2 17.37 -45.95 -13.39
C ALA A 2 17.66 -44.48 -13.79
N VAL A 3 18.56 -43.68 -13.19
CA VAL A 3 19.74 -43.90 -12.31
C VAL A 3 20.19 -42.53 -11.73
N CYS A 4 20.76 -42.53 -10.52
CA CYS A 4 21.53 -41.42 -9.91
C CYS A 4 22.92 -41.21 -10.52
N ARG A 5 23.48 -39.99 -10.50
CA ARG A 5 24.91 -39.65 -10.15
C ARG A 5 25.21 -38.16 -10.42
N ARG A 6 25.62 -37.37 -9.40
CA ARG A 6 26.99 -37.05 -8.93
C ARG A 6 27.71 -35.90 -9.69
N VAL A 7 27.87 -34.79 -8.96
CA VAL A 7 28.96 -33.76 -8.88
C VAL A 7 30.39 -34.41 -8.84
N PRO A 8 31.60 -33.79 -9.06
CA PRO A 8 32.12 -32.37 -9.17
C PRO A 8 33.24 -32.16 -10.29
N PRO A 9 34.39 -31.43 -10.12
CA PRO A 9 34.71 -29.96 -10.13
C PRO A 9 35.91 -29.54 -11.07
N LEU A 10 36.49 -28.32 -10.87
CA LEU A 10 37.79 -27.73 -11.34
C LEU A 10 37.75 -26.98 -12.71
N LEU A 11 38.42 -25.86 -13.03
CA LEU A 11 39.49 -25.00 -12.45
C LEU A 11 39.55 -23.67 -13.28
N LEU A 12 39.57 -22.51 -12.61
CA LEU A 12 40.67 -21.52 -12.52
C LEU A 12 41.27 -20.84 -13.79
N LEU A 13 41.30 -19.49 -13.80
CA LEU A 13 42.34 -18.56 -14.34
C LEU A 13 41.94 -17.11 -13.89
N LEU A 14 42.53 -16.54 -12.83
CA LEU A 14 43.76 -15.71 -12.74
C LEU A 14 43.75 -14.36 -13.47
N MET A 15 43.78 -13.26 -12.69
CA MET A 15 44.74 -12.13 -12.71
C MET A 15 44.50 -11.30 -11.42
N SER A 16 45.41 -11.25 -10.43
CA SER A 16 46.61 -10.37 -10.33
C SER A 16 46.22 -8.88 -10.19
N ILE A 17 46.70 -8.02 -9.27
CA ILE A 17 47.95 -7.93 -8.48
C ILE A 17 47.81 -6.65 -7.58
N VAL A 18 48.11 -6.70 -6.25
CA VAL A 18 49.14 -5.87 -5.53
C VAL A 18 48.63 -4.61 -4.79
N LEU A 19 49.04 -4.18 -3.57
CA LEU A 19 49.89 -4.64 -2.44
C LEU A 19 49.67 -3.73 -1.19
N TYR A 20 50.10 -4.26 0.00
CA TYR A 20 50.86 -3.59 1.09
C TYR A 20 50.15 -2.60 2.07
N VAL A 21 50.41 -2.48 3.39
CA VAL A 21 51.40 -2.96 4.40
C VAL A 21 50.87 -2.82 5.86
N HIS A 22 51.09 -3.89 6.64
CA HIS A 22 51.43 -4.08 8.08
C HIS A 22 50.64 -3.63 9.35
N PRO A 23 50.83 -4.40 10.46
CA PRO A 23 50.08 -4.35 11.73
C PRO A 23 50.92 -3.75 12.88
N ILE A 24 50.38 -3.71 14.12
CA ILE A 24 51.05 -4.09 15.39
C ILE A 24 50.20 -3.77 16.65
N ARG A 25 50.26 -4.75 17.59
CA ARG A 25 50.10 -4.71 19.06
C ARG A 25 48.72 -4.77 19.71
N GLY A 26 48.57 -5.81 20.53
CA GLY A 26 47.51 -5.95 21.51
C GLY A 26 47.90 -5.54 22.93
N GLN A 27 46.95 -5.74 23.84
CA GLN A 27 47.13 -5.79 25.29
C GLN A 27 46.17 -6.82 25.90
N LYS A 28 46.67 -7.48 26.95
CA LYS A 28 46.10 -8.61 27.68
C LYS A 28 45.21 -8.12 28.85
N LEU A 29 44.09 -8.82 29.06
CA LEU A 29 43.47 -9.33 30.32
C LEU A 29 43.28 -8.40 31.56
N PRO A 30 42.23 -8.62 32.39
CA PRO A 30 42.04 -9.90 33.09
C PRO A 30 40.63 -10.49 33.19
N ASN A 31 40.65 -11.82 33.30
CA ASN A 31 39.59 -12.73 33.74
C ASN A 31 38.97 -12.31 35.08
N ASN A 32 37.68 -12.56 35.24
CA ASN A 32 37.16 -13.00 36.53
C ASN A 32 36.12 -14.12 36.34
N ALA A 33 36.46 -15.28 36.88
CA ALA A 33 35.63 -16.46 36.98
C ALA A 33 34.60 -16.25 38.10
N ILE A 34 33.33 -16.59 37.86
CA ILE A 34 32.32 -16.70 38.91
C ILE A 34 32.06 -18.18 39.19
N VAL A 35 32.42 -18.55 40.41
CA VAL A 35 32.27 -19.86 41.05
C VAL A 35 30.80 -20.10 41.37
N LYS A 36 30.30 -21.30 41.03
CA LYS A 36 29.03 -21.85 41.55
C LYS A 36 29.20 -22.18 43.03
N SER A 37 28.33 -21.65 43.88
CA SER A 37 28.13 -22.17 45.24
C SER A 37 26.65 -22.44 45.50
N VAL A 38 26.37 -23.72 45.72
CA VAL A 38 25.14 -24.28 46.28
C VAL A 38 25.26 -24.18 47.80
N VAL A 39 24.26 -23.62 48.48
CA VAL A 39 24.12 -23.75 49.93
C VAL A 39 22.66 -24.07 50.24
N SER A 40 22.45 -25.32 50.66
CA SER A 40 21.26 -25.83 51.34
C SER A 40 21.36 -25.51 52.84
N VAL A 41 20.24 -25.15 53.47
CA VAL A 41 20.11 -25.17 54.95
C VAL A 41 18.76 -25.79 55.31
N ASP A 42 18.83 -26.83 56.12
CA ASP A 42 17.74 -27.64 56.68
C ASP A 42 17.30 -27.15 58.08
N VAL A 43 15.97 -27.17 58.32
CA VAL A 43 15.23 -27.72 59.52
C VAL A 43 15.43 -26.99 60.88
N PRO A 44 14.41 -26.79 61.79
CA PRO A 44 13.38 -27.78 62.20
C PRO A 44 11.94 -27.31 62.45
N ALA A 45 11.06 -28.31 62.44
CA ALA A 45 9.73 -28.34 63.03
C ALA A 45 9.79 -28.61 64.55
N GLN A 46 8.89 -27.99 65.33
CA GLN A 46 8.48 -28.53 66.63
C GLN A 46 7.10 -28.02 67.10
N ASN A 47 6.26 -29.03 67.35
CA ASN A 47 5.31 -29.24 68.46
C ASN A 47 3.96 -28.52 68.62
N GLN A 48 3.00 -29.43 68.76
CA GLN A 48 1.63 -29.39 69.28
C GLN A 48 1.56 -29.02 70.77
N GLY A 49 0.36 -28.58 71.20
CA GLY A 49 -0.09 -28.77 72.58
C GLY A 49 -1.37 -28.02 72.95
N GLY A 50 -2.40 -28.76 73.38
CA GLY A 50 -3.39 -28.25 74.35
C GLY A 50 -4.87 -28.39 73.99
N VAL A 51 -5.49 -29.47 74.48
CA VAL A 51 -6.95 -29.69 74.54
C VAL A 51 -7.46 -29.29 75.93
N ALA A 52 -8.66 -28.69 76.02
CA ALA A 52 -9.54 -28.80 77.20
C ALA A 52 -11.02 -28.68 76.81
N ALA A 53 -11.84 -29.57 77.38
CA ALA A 53 -13.24 -29.82 77.06
C ALA A 53 -14.22 -29.07 78.00
N GLY A 54 -15.45 -28.86 77.52
CA GLY A 54 -16.61 -28.47 78.33
C GLY A 54 -17.92 -28.81 77.61
N ILE A 55 -18.71 -29.70 78.21
CA ILE A 55 -19.98 -30.27 77.71
C ILE A 55 -21.17 -29.44 78.20
N ASN A 56 -22.16 -29.16 77.34
CA ASN A 56 -23.61 -29.18 77.67
C ASN A 56 -24.48 -29.12 76.39
N GLY A 57 -25.60 -29.86 76.42
CA GLY A 57 -26.43 -30.33 75.28
C GLY A 57 -27.34 -29.32 74.56
N PRO A 58 -28.37 -29.82 73.82
CA PRO A 58 -28.53 -29.56 72.39
C PRO A 58 -29.40 -28.34 72.06
N VAL A 59 -28.95 -27.55 71.10
CA VAL A 59 -29.80 -26.56 70.41
C VAL A 59 -29.84 -26.91 68.93
N VAL A 60 -31.06 -27.14 68.43
CA VAL A 60 -31.35 -27.36 67.01
C VAL A 60 -31.00 -26.08 66.26
N VAL A 61 -29.95 -26.12 65.42
CA VAL A 61 -29.59 -25.01 64.52
C VAL A 61 -29.55 -25.53 63.10
N ALA A 62 -30.29 -24.84 62.24
CA ALA A 62 -30.48 -25.09 60.83
C ALA A 62 -29.14 -25.25 60.06
N LEU A 63 -29.14 -26.15 59.08
CA LEU A 63 -28.07 -26.28 58.10
C LEU A 63 -27.80 -24.94 57.40
N PRO A 64 -26.54 -24.45 57.35
CA PRO A 64 -26.20 -23.30 56.54
C PRO A 64 -26.25 -23.68 55.05
N PRO A 65 -26.58 -22.74 54.16
CA PRO A 65 -26.57 -22.98 52.73
C PRO A 65 -25.14 -23.31 52.29
N ARG A 66 -25.00 -24.25 51.35
CA ARG A 66 -23.74 -24.57 50.67
C ARG A 66 -23.08 -23.25 50.21
N LYS A 67 -21.99 -22.86 50.85
CA LYS A 67 -21.09 -21.82 50.34
C LYS A 67 -20.67 -22.25 48.94
N ARG A 68 -21.14 -21.54 47.92
CA ARG A 68 -20.44 -21.48 46.64
C ARG A 68 -19.02 -21.06 46.98
N THR A 69 -18.05 -21.91 46.72
CA THR A 69 -16.64 -21.53 46.71
C THR A 69 -16.53 -20.28 45.85
N SER A 70 -16.16 -19.16 46.46
CA SER A 70 -15.85 -17.92 45.74
C SER A 70 -14.77 -18.27 44.72
N GLY A 71 -15.14 -18.27 43.44
CA GLY A 71 -14.17 -18.44 42.37
C GLY A 71 -13.07 -17.39 42.53
N TRP A 72 -11.83 -17.80 42.30
CA TRP A 72 -10.65 -16.93 42.34
C TRP A 72 -10.88 -15.65 41.53
N LYS A 73 -10.62 -14.47 42.12
CA LYS A 73 -10.82 -13.17 41.47
C LYS A 73 -9.54 -12.36 41.38
N LEU A 74 -9.25 -11.82 40.20
CA LEU A 74 -8.15 -10.88 39.94
C LEU A 74 -8.20 -9.65 40.86
N ALA A 75 -9.41 -9.17 41.19
CA ALA A 75 -9.62 -8.03 42.08
C ALA A 75 -9.31 -8.31 43.56
N GLU A 76 -9.22 -9.59 43.94
CA GLU A 76 -8.93 -10.02 45.31
C GLU A 76 -7.43 -10.35 45.50
N GLU A 77 -6.68 -10.46 44.41
CA GLU A 77 -5.25 -10.76 44.40
C GLU A 77 -4.40 -9.55 44.77
N GLY A 78 -3.53 -9.71 45.77
CA GLY A 78 -2.68 -8.64 46.29
C GLY A 78 -1.80 -8.00 45.21
N ALA A 79 -1.36 -8.78 44.22
CA ALA A 79 -0.55 -8.27 43.11
C ALA A 79 -1.27 -7.20 42.27
N CYS A 80 -2.59 -7.32 42.04
CA CYS A 80 -3.35 -6.44 41.15
C CYS A 80 -4.35 -5.50 41.86
N ARG A 81 -4.60 -5.70 43.15
CA ARG A 81 -5.64 -4.99 43.90
C ARG A 81 -5.45 -3.46 43.93
N ASP A 82 -4.22 -3.02 44.11
CA ASP A 82 -3.90 -1.59 44.20
C ASP A 82 -4.04 -0.91 42.83
N ASP A 83 -3.56 -1.55 41.78
CA ASP A 83 -3.74 -1.10 40.39
C ASP A 83 -5.22 -1.04 40.00
N LEU A 84 -6.02 -2.04 40.38
CA LEU A 84 -7.45 -2.06 40.08
C LEU A 84 -8.23 -1.01 40.86
N THR A 85 -7.78 -0.65 42.06
CA THR A 85 -8.39 0.44 42.85
C THR A 85 -8.10 1.80 42.24
N ARG A 86 -6.92 1.97 41.64
CA ARG A 86 -6.50 3.21 40.99
C ARG A 86 -7.10 3.39 39.60
N LEU A 87 -7.12 2.32 38.80
CA LEU A 87 -7.42 2.40 37.36
C LEU A 87 -8.86 2.01 37.00
N CYS A 88 -9.55 1.24 37.85
CA CYS A 88 -10.81 0.60 37.50
C CYS A 88 -11.94 0.90 38.50
N PRO A 89 -13.16 1.23 38.03
CA PRO A 89 -14.29 1.46 38.91
C PRO A 89 -14.74 0.16 39.59
N LYS A 90 -15.18 0.22 40.85
CA LYS A 90 -15.50 -0.98 41.67
C LYS A 90 -16.51 -1.94 41.06
N HIS A 91 -17.36 -1.50 40.13
CA HIS A 91 -18.32 -2.37 39.46
C HIS A 91 -17.66 -3.34 38.46
N SER A 92 -16.46 -3.06 37.97
CA SER A 92 -15.71 -3.98 37.08
C SER A 92 -15.12 -5.17 37.85
N TRP A 93 -15.07 -5.10 39.19
CA TRP A 93 -14.49 -6.15 40.05
C TRP A 93 -15.39 -7.39 40.18
N ASN A 94 -16.59 -7.34 39.61
CA ASN A 94 -17.60 -8.38 39.73
C ASN A 94 -17.18 -9.70 39.05
N ASN A 95 -16.36 -9.63 38.01
CA ASN A 95 -15.80 -10.80 37.34
C ASN A 95 -14.44 -10.48 36.70
N ASN A 96 -13.61 -11.49 36.52
CA ASN A 96 -12.25 -11.33 36.00
C ASN A 96 -12.20 -10.80 34.56
N LEU A 97 -13.25 -11.03 33.77
CA LEU A 97 -13.31 -10.56 32.38
C LEU A 97 -13.52 -9.04 32.31
N ALA A 98 -14.43 -8.50 33.13
CA ALA A 98 -14.67 -7.07 33.26
C ALA A 98 -13.46 -6.33 33.83
N VAL A 99 -12.68 -7.00 34.70
CA VAL A 99 -11.38 -6.51 35.15
C VAL A 99 -10.39 -6.41 33.98
N LEU A 100 -10.27 -7.45 33.15
CA LEU A 100 -9.38 -7.44 31.98
C LEU A 100 -9.76 -6.36 30.97
N GLU A 101 -11.06 -6.21 30.69
CA GLU A 101 -11.59 -5.19 29.78
C GLU A 101 -11.27 -3.77 30.27
N CYS A 102 -11.47 -3.49 31.56
CA CYS A 102 -11.14 -2.19 32.13
C CYS A 102 -9.64 -1.85 32.05
N LEU A 103 -8.77 -2.82 32.34
CA LEU A 103 -7.32 -2.60 32.33
C LEU A 103 -6.72 -2.52 30.91
N GLN A 104 -7.46 -2.93 29.88
CA GLN A 104 -6.96 -3.01 28.51
C GLN A 104 -6.60 -1.62 27.92
N ASP A 105 -7.38 -0.59 28.29
CA ASP A 105 -7.33 0.74 27.65
C ASP A 105 -6.54 1.78 28.46
N LYS A 106 -6.20 1.52 29.73
CA LYS A 106 -5.69 2.51 30.69
C LYS A 106 -4.17 2.57 30.85
N LYS A 107 -3.40 2.01 29.92
CA LYS A 107 -2.02 1.59 30.23
C LYS A 107 -0.92 2.64 30.08
N GLU A 108 -1.16 3.83 29.57
CA GLU A 108 -0.12 4.85 29.54
C GLU A 108 -0.60 6.12 30.24
N GLU A 109 -0.41 6.11 31.56
CA GLU A 109 0.04 7.27 32.36
C GLU A 109 0.46 6.93 33.80
N THR A 110 0.44 5.66 34.26
CA THR A 110 1.26 5.16 35.41
C THR A 110 1.07 3.66 35.64
N GLU A 111 2.19 2.92 35.53
CA GLU A 111 2.58 1.73 36.31
C GLU A 111 1.46 0.76 36.76
N ILE A 112 0.99 -0.15 35.89
CA ILE A 112 0.54 -1.44 36.42
C ILE A 112 1.79 -2.14 36.95
N ALA A 113 1.77 -2.57 38.21
CA ALA A 113 2.90 -3.25 38.84
C ALA A 113 3.33 -4.46 38.00
N ALA A 114 4.65 -4.68 37.89
CA ALA A 114 5.20 -5.79 37.10
C ALA A 114 4.61 -7.15 37.51
N ASP A 115 4.33 -7.33 38.80
CA ASP A 115 3.70 -8.54 39.35
C ASP A 115 2.23 -8.66 38.94
N CYS A 116 1.46 -7.57 38.96
CA CYS A 116 0.09 -7.57 38.44
C CYS A 116 0.09 -7.91 36.95
N ASN A 117 0.96 -7.26 36.17
CA ASN A 117 1.02 -7.51 34.74
C ASN A 117 1.42 -8.97 34.42
N HIS A 118 2.35 -9.55 35.18
CA HIS A 118 2.70 -10.95 35.04
C HIS A 118 1.53 -11.88 35.40
N LEU A 119 0.77 -11.55 36.45
CA LEU A 119 -0.43 -12.30 36.83
C LEU A 119 -1.52 -12.22 35.75
N LEU A 120 -1.76 -11.04 35.20
CA LEU A 120 -2.72 -10.83 34.10
C LEU A 120 -2.30 -11.60 32.85
N TRP A 121 -0.99 -11.63 32.54
CA TRP A 121 -0.46 -12.41 31.42
C TRP A 121 -0.70 -13.91 31.60
N ASN A 122 -0.31 -14.48 32.74
CA ASN A 122 -0.54 -15.89 33.04
C ASN A 122 -2.03 -16.24 33.00
N TYR A 123 -2.88 -15.34 33.52
CA TYR A 123 -4.32 -15.53 33.49
C TYR A 123 -4.87 -15.55 32.06
N LYS A 124 -4.45 -14.64 31.18
CA LYS A 124 -4.87 -14.61 29.76
C LYS A 124 -4.39 -15.83 28.97
N LEU A 125 -3.14 -16.28 29.21
CA LEU A 125 -2.60 -17.48 28.58
C LEU A 125 -3.38 -18.73 29.00
N ASN A 126 -3.64 -18.87 30.30
CA ASN A 126 -4.46 -19.95 30.82
C ASN A 126 -5.89 -19.83 30.30
N LEU A 127 -6.47 -18.64 30.19
CA LEU A 127 -7.83 -18.43 29.64
C LEU A 127 -8.00 -19.00 28.23
N THR A 128 -6.98 -18.82 27.38
CA THR A 128 -7.04 -19.22 25.98
C THR A 128 -6.69 -20.69 25.76
N THR A 129 -6.06 -21.34 26.74
CA THR A 129 -5.68 -22.76 26.69
C THR A 129 -6.47 -23.66 27.64
N ASP A 130 -7.24 -23.08 28.57
CA ASP A 130 -8.01 -23.82 29.57
C ASP A 130 -9.22 -24.51 28.90
N PRO A 131 -9.33 -25.84 29.02
CA PRO A 131 -10.43 -26.64 28.49
C PRO A 131 -11.82 -26.15 28.91
N LYS A 132 -11.95 -25.46 30.05
CA LYS A 132 -13.22 -24.87 30.50
C LYS A 132 -13.69 -23.74 29.58
N PHE A 133 -12.80 -22.86 29.14
CA PHE A 133 -13.17 -21.78 28.22
C PHE A 133 -13.47 -22.31 26.83
N GLU A 134 -12.75 -23.34 26.41
CA GLU A 134 -13.09 -24.05 25.18
C GLU A 134 -14.45 -24.75 25.29
N SER A 135 -14.79 -25.33 26.45
CA SER A 135 -16.10 -25.95 26.65
C SER A 135 -17.26 -24.94 26.57
N VAL A 136 -17.06 -23.72 27.06
CA VAL A 136 -18.04 -22.62 26.90
C VAL A 136 -18.20 -22.27 25.42
N ALA A 137 -17.10 -22.20 24.65
CA ALA A 137 -17.17 -21.98 23.21
C ALA A 137 -17.93 -23.11 22.49
N VAL A 138 -17.72 -24.37 22.88
CA VAL A 138 -18.46 -25.52 22.32
C VAL A 138 -19.96 -25.46 22.63
N GLU A 139 -20.31 -25.02 23.84
CA GLU A 139 -21.71 -24.89 24.25
C GLU A 139 -22.41 -23.71 23.54
N VAL A 140 -21.78 -22.54 23.54
CA VAL A 140 -22.35 -21.29 23.03
C VAL A 140 -22.31 -21.20 21.49
N CYS A 141 -21.32 -21.82 20.84
CA CYS A 141 -21.14 -21.76 19.38
C CYS A 141 -21.43 -23.10 18.68
N LYS A 142 -22.27 -23.96 19.27
CA LYS A 142 -22.47 -25.35 18.83
C LYS A 142 -22.87 -25.47 17.34
N THR A 143 -23.81 -24.65 16.88
CA THR A 143 -24.26 -24.67 15.48
C THR A 143 -23.16 -24.16 14.54
N THR A 144 -22.56 -23.02 14.91
CA THR A 144 -21.47 -22.39 14.17
C THR A 144 -20.28 -23.34 13.96
N ILE A 145 -19.91 -24.11 14.99
CA ILE A 145 -18.82 -25.09 14.91
C ILE A 145 -19.14 -26.20 13.89
N ASN A 146 -20.41 -26.64 13.81
CA ASN A 146 -20.80 -27.65 12.83
C ASN A 146 -20.80 -27.11 11.39
N ASP A 147 -21.14 -25.84 11.22
CA ASP A 147 -21.16 -25.18 9.91
C ASP A 147 -19.73 -24.91 9.39
N ILE A 148 -18.78 -24.66 10.28
CA ILE A 148 -17.37 -24.41 9.95
C ILE A 148 -16.54 -25.67 10.23
N LYS A 149 -16.46 -26.54 9.21
CA LYS A 149 -15.76 -27.84 9.31
C LYS A 149 -14.32 -27.73 9.81
N GLU A 150 -13.60 -26.69 9.42
CA GLU A 150 -12.22 -26.42 9.85
C GLU A 150 -12.13 -26.27 11.37
N CYS A 151 -13.02 -25.48 11.98
CA CYS A 151 -13.07 -25.31 13.43
C CYS A 151 -13.56 -26.56 14.17
N ALA A 152 -14.37 -27.41 13.53
CA ALA A 152 -14.79 -28.68 14.11
C ALA A 152 -13.62 -29.67 14.24
N THR A 153 -12.65 -29.62 13.31
CA THR A 153 -11.48 -30.52 13.27
C THR A 153 -10.33 -30.09 14.16
N GLU A 154 -10.38 -28.89 14.74
CA GLU A 154 -9.33 -28.38 15.62
C GLU A 154 -9.14 -29.21 16.90
N GLU A 155 -7.88 -29.33 17.31
CA GLU A 155 -7.52 -30.07 18.51
C GLU A 155 -8.02 -29.36 19.78
N ARG A 156 -8.71 -30.14 20.62
CA ARG A 156 -9.26 -29.66 21.90
C ARG A 156 -8.17 -29.54 22.97
N GLY A 157 -8.31 -28.55 23.84
CA GLY A 157 -7.41 -28.27 24.97
C GLY A 157 -6.17 -27.44 24.61
N LYS A 158 -6.05 -26.97 23.35
CA LYS A 158 -4.93 -26.15 22.87
C LYS A 158 -5.30 -24.70 22.57
N GLY A 159 -6.57 -24.32 22.73
CA GLY A 159 -7.08 -22.98 22.41
C GLY A 159 -7.41 -22.74 20.94
N TYR A 160 -7.14 -23.72 20.08
CA TYR A 160 -7.26 -23.61 18.62
C TYR A 160 -8.71 -23.37 18.17
N LEU A 161 -9.69 -23.95 18.85
CA LEU A 161 -11.10 -23.72 18.55
C LEU A 161 -11.47 -22.23 18.64
N VAL A 162 -11.13 -21.58 19.75
CA VAL A 162 -11.54 -20.18 19.98
C VAL A 162 -10.84 -19.28 18.97
N SER A 163 -9.56 -19.54 18.70
CA SER A 163 -8.84 -18.84 17.62
C SER A 163 -9.52 -19.04 16.27
N CYS A 164 -9.91 -20.27 15.92
CA CYS A 164 -10.62 -20.56 14.67
C CYS A 164 -11.99 -19.85 14.59
N LEU A 165 -12.74 -19.79 15.68
CA LEU A 165 -14.02 -19.08 15.71
C LEU A 165 -13.82 -17.56 15.57
N VAL A 166 -12.79 -16.99 16.18
CA VAL A 166 -12.39 -15.58 15.98
C VAL A 166 -12.03 -15.32 14.52
N ASP A 167 -11.31 -16.25 13.90
CA ASP A 167 -10.94 -16.24 12.49
C ASP A 167 -12.16 -16.19 11.55
N HIS A 168 -13.24 -16.86 11.93
CA HIS A 168 -14.48 -16.91 11.18
C HIS A 168 -15.58 -16.00 11.75
N ARG A 169 -15.24 -14.98 12.56
CA ARG A 169 -16.23 -14.11 13.21
C ARG A 169 -17.27 -13.51 12.27
N SER A 170 -16.90 -13.26 11.01
CA SER A 170 -17.79 -12.70 9.98
C SER A 170 -18.82 -13.71 9.43
N ASN A 171 -18.60 -15.00 9.63
CA ASN A 171 -19.52 -16.07 9.26
C ASN A 171 -20.47 -16.45 10.41
N ILE A 172 -20.28 -15.86 11.61
CA ILE A 172 -21.08 -16.18 12.80
C ILE A 172 -22.34 -15.33 12.83
N THR A 173 -23.48 -15.95 12.51
CA THR A 173 -24.80 -15.29 12.53
C THR A 173 -25.51 -15.42 13.88
N GLU A 174 -25.12 -16.39 14.71
CA GLU A 174 -25.74 -16.63 16.02
C GLU A 174 -25.35 -15.54 17.02
N TYR A 175 -26.34 -14.85 17.60
CA TYR A 175 -26.11 -13.70 18.48
C TYR A 175 -25.26 -14.02 19.72
N GLN A 176 -25.55 -15.12 20.42
CA GLN A 176 -24.83 -15.49 21.64
C GLN A 176 -23.37 -15.88 21.36
N CYS A 177 -23.15 -16.68 20.31
CA CYS A 177 -21.81 -17.00 19.84
C CYS A 177 -21.07 -15.75 19.37
N ASN A 178 -21.71 -14.87 18.63
CA ASN A 178 -21.11 -13.62 18.16
C ASN A 178 -20.66 -12.75 19.34
N GLN A 179 -21.51 -12.52 20.34
CA GLN A 179 -21.13 -11.76 21.54
C GLN A 179 -19.98 -12.40 22.33
N TYR A 180 -20.00 -13.72 22.46
CA TYR A 180 -18.91 -14.45 23.10
C TYR A 180 -17.60 -14.26 22.33
N ILE A 181 -17.62 -14.44 21.02
CA ILE A 181 -16.46 -14.30 20.15
C ILE A 181 -15.96 -12.85 20.12
N THR A 182 -16.81 -11.83 20.05
CA THR A 182 -16.38 -10.42 20.14
C THR A 182 -15.58 -10.15 21.42
N LYS A 183 -16.05 -10.65 22.58
CA LYS A 183 -15.33 -10.51 23.84
C LYS A 183 -14.00 -11.27 23.82
N MET A 184 -14.01 -12.50 23.28
CA MET A 184 -12.80 -13.30 23.15
C MET A 184 -11.79 -12.69 22.19
N THR A 185 -12.22 -12.07 21.09
CA THR A 185 -11.38 -11.34 20.13
C THR A 185 -10.58 -10.27 20.86
N SER A 186 -11.21 -9.44 21.68
CA SER A 186 -10.50 -8.39 22.44
C SER A 186 -9.39 -8.96 23.34
N ILE A 187 -9.62 -10.10 23.98
CA ILE A 187 -8.62 -10.77 24.83
C ILE A 187 -7.50 -11.37 23.99
N VAL A 188 -7.84 -12.11 22.92
CA VAL A 188 -6.89 -12.79 22.04
C VAL A 188 -5.96 -11.79 21.34
N PHE A 189 -6.49 -10.66 20.86
CA PHE A 189 -5.69 -9.61 20.23
C PHE A 189 -4.96 -8.70 21.23
N SER A 190 -5.24 -8.84 22.53
CA SER A 190 -4.46 -8.12 23.55
C SER A 190 -3.02 -8.65 23.71
N ASP A 191 -2.74 -9.87 23.25
CA ASP A 191 -1.41 -10.49 23.16
C ASP A 191 -1.37 -11.46 21.97
N TYR A 192 -0.60 -11.15 20.93
CA TYR A 192 -0.50 -11.97 19.73
C TYR A 192 -0.03 -13.42 20.00
N ARG A 193 0.64 -13.69 21.14
CA ARG A 193 1.03 -15.04 21.55
C ARG A 193 -0.18 -15.93 21.85
N LEU A 194 -1.33 -15.31 22.11
CA LEU A 194 -2.62 -15.96 22.30
C LEU A 194 -3.33 -16.27 20.96
N ILE A 195 -2.84 -15.73 19.85
CA ILE A 195 -3.27 -16.11 18.51
C ILE A 195 -2.64 -17.47 18.21
N CYS A 196 -3.47 -18.50 18.29
CA CYS A 196 -3.01 -19.88 18.31
C CYS A 196 -2.26 -20.26 17.03
N GLY A 197 -1.08 -20.87 17.21
CA GLY A 197 -0.20 -21.28 16.13
C GLY A 197 0.59 -20.13 15.48
N PHE A 198 0.41 -18.87 15.89
CA PHE A 198 1.24 -17.75 15.39
C PHE A 198 2.70 -17.93 15.79
N MET A 199 2.95 -18.18 17.08
CA MET A 199 4.30 -18.38 17.60
C MET A 199 5.00 -19.56 16.95
N ASP A 200 4.29 -20.66 16.71
CA ASP A 200 4.85 -21.86 16.07
C ASP A 200 5.27 -21.56 14.61
N LYS A 201 4.40 -20.86 13.86
CA LYS A 201 4.66 -20.48 12.46
C LYS A 201 5.77 -19.45 12.33
N CYS A 202 5.88 -18.51 13.27
CA CYS A 202 6.82 -17.39 13.21
C CYS A 202 8.08 -17.54 14.07
N HIS A 203 8.26 -18.65 14.80
CA HIS A 203 9.33 -18.81 15.79
C HIS A 203 10.73 -18.48 15.24
N ASP A 204 11.12 -19.08 14.12
CA ASP A 204 12.48 -18.91 13.57
C ASP A 204 12.67 -17.51 12.99
N ASP A 205 11.63 -16.92 12.40
CA ASP A 205 11.67 -15.55 11.87
C ASP A 205 11.78 -14.53 13.00
N ILE A 206 11.06 -14.73 14.11
CA ILE A 206 11.17 -13.92 15.34
C ILE A 206 12.58 -13.97 15.90
N ASN A 207 13.19 -15.15 15.95
CA ASN A 207 14.55 -15.32 16.46
C ASN A 207 15.59 -14.69 15.53
N THR A 208 15.42 -14.85 14.21
CA THR A 208 16.37 -14.36 13.19
C THR A 208 16.33 -12.84 13.07
N LEU A 209 15.13 -12.25 13.09
CA LEU A 209 14.94 -10.80 13.08
C LEU A 209 15.15 -10.17 14.47
N HIS A 210 15.40 -10.99 15.49
CA HIS A 210 15.50 -10.57 16.89
C HIS A 210 14.28 -9.81 17.41
N CYS A 211 13.11 -10.03 16.80
CA CYS A 211 11.86 -9.38 17.20
C CYS A 211 11.42 -9.77 18.63
N GLY A 212 11.90 -10.89 19.16
CA GLY A 212 11.54 -11.39 20.50
C GLY A 212 12.23 -10.69 21.69
N SER A 213 13.20 -9.79 21.44
CA SER A 213 13.97 -9.11 22.50
C SER A 213 14.08 -7.61 22.23
N ILE A 214 13.11 -6.84 22.71
CA ILE A 214 13.19 -5.38 22.75
C ILE A 214 13.77 -5.02 24.11
N SER A 215 15.09 -4.81 24.12
CA SER A 215 15.93 -4.18 25.15
C SER A 215 15.49 -4.29 26.62
N THR A 216 16.22 -5.11 27.38
CA THR A 216 16.29 -5.11 28.85
C THR A 216 17.07 -3.89 29.41
N GLY A 217 16.64 -2.67 29.08
CA GLY A 217 17.27 -1.42 29.54
C GLY A 217 16.30 -0.46 30.22
N GLU A 218 15.10 -0.31 29.66
CA GLU A 218 13.93 0.27 30.31
C GLU A 218 12.79 -0.70 30.00
N LYS A 219 12.20 -1.28 31.04
CA LYS A 219 11.17 -2.32 30.91
C LYS A 219 9.89 -1.68 30.39
N ASP A 220 9.83 -1.47 29.08
CA ASP A 220 8.59 -1.06 28.47
C ASP A 220 7.64 -2.26 28.47
N VAL A 221 6.58 -2.13 29.26
CA VAL A 221 5.65 -3.21 29.64
C VAL A 221 4.80 -3.66 28.42
N HIS A 222 5.04 -3.08 27.25
CA HIS A 222 4.26 -3.14 26.01
C HIS A 222 4.86 -4.00 24.88
N SER A 223 5.90 -4.79 25.18
CA SER A 223 6.71 -5.57 24.21
C SER A 223 5.99 -6.61 23.33
N GLN A 224 4.67 -6.79 23.44
CA GLN A 224 3.94 -7.81 22.68
C GLN A 224 3.50 -7.32 21.29
N GLY A 225 2.81 -6.18 21.19
CA GLY A 225 2.43 -5.61 19.89
C GLY A 225 3.65 -5.29 19.01
N GLU A 226 4.77 -4.99 19.65
CA GLU A 226 6.04 -4.69 18.97
C GLU A 226 6.64 -5.88 18.21
N VAL A 227 6.38 -7.13 18.62
CA VAL A 227 6.86 -8.30 17.85
C VAL A 227 6.14 -8.39 16.52
N ILE A 228 4.81 -8.20 16.52
CA ILE A 228 4.01 -8.14 15.29
C ILE A 228 4.49 -6.98 14.43
N ALA A 229 4.63 -5.79 15.00
CA ALA A 229 5.13 -4.62 14.27
C ALA A 229 6.54 -4.85 13.68
N CYS A 230 7.43 -5.53 14.40
CA CYS A 230 8.76 -5.91 13.90
C CYS A 230 8.68 -6.88 12.72
N LEU A 231 7.82 -7.91 12.82
CA LEU A 231 7.59 -8.86 11.75
C LEU A 231 6.93 -8.23 10.52
N GLU A 232 5.94 -7.34 10.72
CA GLU A 232 5.30 -6.54 9.67
C GLU A 232 6.32 -5.65 8.96
N LYS A 233 7.19 -4.97 9.71
CA LYS A 233 8.31 -4.20 9.15
C LYS A 233 9.26 -5.11 8.37
N GLY A 234 9.57 -6.30 8.88
CA GLY A 234 10.37 -7.30 8.17
C GLY A 234 9.74 -7.71 6.84
N LEU A 235 8.43 -7.94 6.82
CA LEU A 235 7.66 -8.31 5.63
C LEU A 235 7.67 -7.18 4.58
N VAL A 236 7.52 -5.94 5.02
CA VAL A 236 7.64 -4.76 4.14
C VAL A 236 9.04 -4.65 3.55
N ARG A 237 10.09 -4.81 4.36
CA ARG A 237 11.49 -4.73 3.89
C ARG A 237 11.82 -5.83 2.88
N GLU A 238 11.29 -7.03 3.08
CA GLU A 238 11.41 -8.13 2.12
C GLU A 238 10.72 -7.78 0.79
N ALA A 239 9.49 -7.26 0.84
CA ALA A 239 8.73 -6.90 -0.36
C ALA A 239 9.37 -5.75 -1.17
N GLU A 240 10.09 -4.85 -0.52
CA GLU A 240 10.84 -3.75 -1.14
C GLU A 240 12.26 -4.17 -1.60
N GLU A 241 12.60 -5.46 -1.47
CA GLU A 241 13.92 -6.02 -1.79
C GLU A 241 15.07 -5.21 -1.15
N GLN A 242 14.89 -4.76 0.10
CA GLN A 242 15.90 -3.96 0.77
C GLN A 242 17.20 -4.75 1.01
N PRO A 243 18.38 -4.15 0.84
CA PRO A 243 19.65 -4.82 1.11
C PRO A 243 19.72 -5.36 2.54
N GLY A 244 19.95 -6.67 2.68
CA GLY A 244 20.02 -7.33 3.98
C GLY A 244 18.66 -7.69 4.61
N ALA A 245 17.55 -7.56 3.86
CA ALA A 245 16.25 -8.04 4.31
C ALA A 245 16.26 -9.57 4.49
N HIS A 246 15.75 -10.03 5.63
CA HIS A 246 15.54 -11.46 5.91
C HIS A 246 14.28 -11.94 5.17
N ALA A 247 14.39 -13.05 4.46
CA ALA A 247 13.24 -13.67 3.80
C ALA A 247 12.38 -14.40 4.83
N ILE A 248 11.19 -13.86 5.11
CA ILE A 248 10.26 -14.44 6.07
C ILE A 248 9.63 -15.70 5.47
N ARG A 249 9.52 -16.76 6.27
CA ARG A 249 8.90 -18.02 5.83
C ARG A 249 7.44 -17.83 5.46
N ASP A 250 6.98 -18.50 4.40
CA ASP A 250 5.61 -18.34 3.87
C ASP A 250 4.50 -18.58 4.90
N GLU A 251 4.69 -19.51 5.83
CA GLU A 251 3.74 -19.77 6.92
C GLU A 251 3.66 -18.60 7.90
N CYS A 252 4.80 -17.97 8.20
CA CYS A 252 4.84 -16.77 9.02
C CYS A 252 4.27 -15.56 8.27
N LYS A 253 4.58 -15.37 6.98
CA LYS A 253 3.98 -14.31 6.15
C LYS A 253 2.45 -14.37 6.19
N LYS A 254 1.89 -15.57 5.98
CA LYS A 254 0.44 -15.79 6.05
C LYS A 254 -0.10 -15.49 7.45
N ALA A 255 0.61 -15.88 8.50
CA ALA A 255 0.21 -15.59 9.88
C ALA A 255 0.21 -14.08 10.15
N ILE A 256 1.24 -13.34 9.72
CA ILE A 256 1.33 -11.87 9.85
C ILE A 256 0.15 -11.20 9.12
N MET A 257 -0.04 -11.51 7.84
CA MET A 257 -1.14 -10.93 7.05
C MET A 257 -2.52 -11.27 7.61
N ARG A 258 -2.66 -12.48 8.18
CA ARG A 258 -3.89 -12.91 8.84
C ARG A 258 -4.16 -12.12 10.12
N VAL A 259 -3.15 -11.89 10.96
CA VAL A 259 -3.27 -11.05 12.16
C VAL A 259 -3.67 -9.63 11.75
N ALA A 260 -3.04 -9.09 10.70
CA ALA A 260 -3.37 -7.79 10.17
C ALA A 260 -4.83 -7.73 9.66
N GLU A 261 -5.29 -8.72 8.88
CA GLU A 261 -6.69 -8.82 8.45
C GLU A 261 -7.67 -8.82 9.65
N LEU A 262 -7.40 -9.62 10.69
CA LEU A 262 -8.30 -9.76 11.81
C LEU A 262 -8.36 -8.51 12.71
N SER A 263 -7.26 -7.76 12.80
CA SER A 263 -7.22 -6.48 13.54
C SER A 263 -7.77 -5.29 12.76
N SER A 264 -8.07 -5.43 11.46
CA SER A 264 -8.40 -4.31 10.55
C SER A 264 -9.73 -3.59 10.81
N ASP A 265 -10.65 -4.21 11.55
CA ASP A 265 -11.98 -3.69 11.79
C ASP A 265 -11.99 -2.61 12.87
N ASP A 266 -11.22 -2.79 13.93
CA ASP A 266 -11.14 -1.84 15.03
C ASP A 266 -9.69 -1.63 15.40
N PHE A 267 -9.23 -0.37 15.34
CA PHE A 267 -7.85 0.00 15.62
C PHE A 267 -7.41 -0.36 17.05
N HIS A 268 -8.34 -0.56 18.00
CA HIS A 268 -8.04 -1.06 19.35
C HIS A 268 -7.48 -2.50 19.35
N LEU A 269 -7.81 -3.28 18.32
CA LEU A 269 -7.31 -4.66 18.15
C LEU A 269 -5.87 -4.69 17.63
N ASP A 270 -5.41 -3.61 17.01
CA ASP A 270 -4.03 -3.42 16.60
C ASP A 270 -3.27 -2.70 17.71
N ARG A 271 -2.73 -3.48 18.64
CA ARG A 271 -2.13 -2.96 19.88
C ARG A 271 -1.00 -1.96 19.61
N TYR A 272 -0.13 -2.24 18.63
CA TYR A 272 0.99 -1.37 18.29
C TYR A 272 0.49 -0.05 17.70
N LEU A 273 -0.46 -0.11 16.77
CA LEU A 273 -1.03 1.08 16.15
C LEU A 273 -1.86 1.91 17.13
N TYR A 274 -2.68 1.26 17.98
CA TYR A 274 -3.44 1.92 19.03
C TYR A 274 -2.52 2.79 19.91
N PHE A 275 -1.43 2.23 20.45
CA PHE A 275 -0.51 3.02 21.29
C PHE A 275 0.25 4.07 20.50
N SER A 276 0.62 3.76 19.25
CA SER A 276 1.31 4.72 18.39
C SER A 276 0.43 5.91 18.01
N CYS A 277 -0.89 5.74 17.93
CA CYS A 277 -1.83 6.70 17.36
C CYS A 277 -2.93 7.20 18.31
N ARG A 278 -2.98 6.79 19.59
CA ARG A 278 -4.10 7.15 20.50
C ARG A 278 -4.28 8.66 20.66
N GLU A 279 -3.18 9.40 20.83
CA GLU A 279 -3.20 10.86 21.01
C GLU A 279 -3.59 11.55 19.71
N ASP A 280 -3.07 11.07 18.57
CA ASP A 280 -3.45 11.54 17.25
C ASP A 280 -4.93 11.24 16.94
N ARG A 281 -5.45 10.09 17.38
CA ARG A 281 -6.86 9.72 17.28
C ARG A 281 -7.74 10.70 18.05
N GLU A 282 -7.37 11.07 19.28
CA GLU A 282 -8.12 12.09 20.04
C GLU A 282 -8.03 13.47 19.38
N ARG A 283 -6.87 13.83 18.81
CA ARG A 283 -6.68 15.13 18.16
C ARG A 283 -7.46 15.28 16.84
N PHE A 284 -7.41 14.26 15.98
CA PHE A 284 -7.95 14.35 14.60
C PHE A 284 -9.29 13.64 14.43
N CYS A 285 -9.56 12.61 15.24
CA CYS A 285 -10.63 11.64 15.00
C CYS A 285 -11.50 11.41 16.25
N GLU A 286 -11.61 12.41 17.15
CA GLU A 286 -12.36 12.34 18.42
C GLU A 286 -13.79 11.79 18.22
N ASN A 287 -14.49 12.33 17.22
CA ASN A 287 -15.88 12.01 16.89
C ASN A 287 -16.05 10.78 16.00
N THR A 288 -14.95 10.13 15.59
CA THR A 288 -14.98 8.95 14.75
C THR A 288 -15.22 7.71 15.61
N ALA A 289 -16.37 7.06 15.41
CA ALA A 289 -16.71 5.83 16.10
C ALA A 289 -15.78 4.68 15.67
N ALA A 290 -15.27 3.93 16.66
CA ALA A 290 -14.47 2.72 16.45
C ALA A 290 -15.24 1.60 15.74
N GLY A 291 -14.52 0.67 15.11
CA GLY A 291 -15.09 -0.38 14.26
C GLY A 291 -15.25 0.03 12.79
N GLU A 292 -15.50 -0.98 11.95
CA GLU A 292 -15.63 -0.93 10.49
C GLU A 292 -14.44 -0.27 9.75
N GLY A 293 -13.26 -0.19 10.37
CA GLY A 293 -12.08 0.46 9.81
C GLY A 293 -12.15 1.99 9.77
N ARG A 294 -13.18 2.62 10.37
CA ARG A 294 -13.41 4.07 10.26
C ARG A 294 -12.28 4.91 10.86
N VAL A 295 -11.71 4.46 11.98
CA VAL A 295 -10.60 5.18 12.63
C VAL A 295 -9.34 5.13 11.75
N TYR A 296 -9.03 3.98 11.14
CA TYR A 296 -7.94 3.88 10.16
C TYR A 296 -8.14 4.86 9.01
N LYS A 297 -9.33 4.89 8.41
CA LYS A 297 -9.67 5.80 7.33
C LYS A 297 -9.48 7.27 7.71
N CYS A 298 -9.95 7.67 8.90
CA CYS A 298 -9.74 9.01 9.42
C CYS A 298 -8.26 9.34 9.61
N LEU A 299 -7.50 8.46 10.28
CA LEU A 299 -6.07 8.66 10.52
C LEU A 299 -5.25 8.72 9.22
N PHE A 300 -5.60 7.92 8.20
CA PHE A 300 -4.97 7.99 6.88
C PHE A 300 -5.15 9.37 6.23
N ASN A 301 -6.35 9.96 6.31
CA ASN A 301 -6.62 11.28 5.75
C ASN A 301 -5.81 12.40 6.43
N HIS A 302 -5.45 12.22 7.70
CA HIS A 302 -4.66 13.17 8.49
C HIS A 302 -3.17 12.79 8.61
N LYS A 303 -2.72 11.70 7.99
CA LYS A 303 -1.37 11.13 8.11
C LYS A 303 -0.25 12.16 7.87
N PHE A 304 -0.49 13.09 6.95
CA PHE A 304 0.49 14.08 6.51
C PHE A 304 0.32 15.47 7.12
N GLU A 305 -0.60 15.63 8.09
CA GLU A 305 -0.71 16.87 8.86
C GLU A 305 0.53 17.04 9.75
N GLU A 306 0.99 18.29 9.93
CA GLU A 306 2.19 18.59 10.72
C GLU A 306 2.05 18.15 12.18
N ALA A 307 0.83 18.22 12.71
CA ALA A 307 0.50 17.87 14.08
C ALA A 307 0.38 16.36 14.34
N MET A 308 0.54 15.51 13.30
CA MET A 308 0.57 14.04 13.40
C MET A 308 1.91 13.56 13.93
N SER A 309 1.92 12.71 14.96
CA SER A 309 3.15 12.15 15.52
C SER A 309 3.91 11.27 14.51
N GLU A 310 5.25 11.26 14.55
CA GLU A 310 6.07 10.40 13.68
C GLU A 310 5.79 8.92 13.96
N ARG A 311 5.61 8.54 15.23
CA ARG A 311 5.30 7.15 15.63
C ARG A 311 3.99 6.67 14.99
N CYS A 312 2.93 7.49 15.06
CA CYS A 312 1.67 7.15 14.39
C CYS A 312 1.83 7.11 12.87
N ARG A 313 2.52 8.10 12.29
CA ARG A 313 2.74 8.16 10.84
C ARG A 313 3.47 6.93 10.31
N GLU A 314 4.50 6.45 11.01
CA GLU A 314 5.22 5.21 10.66
C GLU A 314 4.34 3.97 10.79
N ALA A 315 3.54 3.87 11.86
CA ALA A 315 2.60 2.77 12.05
C ALA A 315 1.53 2.73 10.94
N LEU A 316 0.95 3.89 10.60
CA LEU A 316 0.00 4.02 9.50
C LEU A 316 0.64 3.68 8.15
N THR A 317 1.88 4.11 7.91
CA THR A 317 2.61 3.77 6.68
C THR A 317 2.82 2.27 6.55
N THR A 318 3.29 1.62 7.61
CA THR A 318 3.47 0.16 7.65
C THR A 318 2.13 -0.53 7.34
N ARG A 319 1.05 -0.06 7.96
CA ARG A 319 -0.30 -0.58 7.73
C ARG A 319 -0.75 -0.43 6.27
N GLN A 320 -0.56 0.73 5.65
CA GLN A 320 -0.90 0.96 4.25
C GLN A 320 -0.09 0.07 3.30
N LYS A 321 1.20 -0.16 3.58
CA LYS A 321 2.03 -1.08 2.80
C LYS A 321 1.53 -2.53 2.87
N LEU A 322 1.06 -2.98 4.04
CA LEU A 322 0.40 -4.30 4.16
C LEU A 322 -0.89 -4.35 3.34
N ILE A 323 -1.70 -3.28 3.32
CA ILE A 323 -2.93 -3.20 2.50
C ILE A 323 -2.60 -3.26 1.00
N ALA A 324 -1.52 -2.61 0.56
CA ALA A 324 -1.08 -2.70 -0.83
C ALA A 324 -0.74 -4.15 -1.24
N GLN A 325 -0.11 -4.91 -0.34
CA GLN A 325 0.21 -6.33 -0.55
C GLN A 325 -1.03 -7.24 -0.51
N ASP A 326 -1.96 -7.01 0.42
CA ASP A 326 -3.24 -7.72 0.50
C ASP A 326 -4.38 -6.77 0.89
N TYR A 327 -5.33 -6.57 -0.03
CA TYR A 327 -6.45 -5.65 0.17
C TYR A 327 -7.34 -6.06 1.36
N LYS A 328 -7.32 -7.33 1.79
CA LYS A 328 -8.12 -7.84 2.92
C LYS A 328 -7.67 -7.25 4.26
N VAL A 329 -6.45 -6.73 4.34
CA VAL A 329 -5.95 -5.99 5.51
C VAL A 329 -6.74 -4.69 5.75
N SER A 330 -7.53 -4.25 4.76
CA SER A 330 -8.55 -3.23 4.93
C SER A 330 -9.95 -3.85 5.08
N TYR A 331 -10.52 -3.76 6.28
CA TYR A 331 -11.89 -4.22 6.54
C TYR A 331 -12.92 -3.50 5.66
N SER A 332 -12.85 -2.16 5.59
CA SER A 332 -13.82 -1.33 4.88
C SER A 332 -13.84 -1.65 3.38
N LEU A 333 -12.67 -1.73 2.75
CA LEU A 333 -12.52 -2.08 1.34
C LEU A 333 -12.99 -3.51 1.07
N ALA A 334 -12.53 -4.49 1.86
CA ALA A 334 -12.88 -5.88 1.68
C ALA A 334 -14.39 -6.12 1.84
N LYS A 335 -15.03 -5.44 2.80
CA LYS A 335 -16.48 -5.50 3.03
C LYS A 335 -17.24 -4.85 1.87
N ALA A 336 -16.89 -3.63 1.49
CA ALA A 336 -17.59 -2.87 0.46
C ALA A 336 -17.52 -3.55 -0.91
N CYS A 337 -16.35 -4.07 -1.29
CA CYS A 337 -16.13 -4.67 -2.61
C CYS A 337 -16.46 -6.16 -2.71
N LYS A 338 -16.82 -6.84 -1.60
CA LYS A 338 -17.07 -8.29 -1.56
C LYS A 338 -18.07 -8.78 -2.62
N ALA A 339 -19.17 -8.05 -2.81
CA ALA A 339 -20.21 -8.42 -3.76
C ALA A 339 -19.76 -8.25 -5.21
N ASP A 340 -19.10 -7.14 -5.53
CA ASP A 340 -18.63 -6.84 -6.88
C ASP A 340 -17.47 -7.74 -7.32
N LEU A 341 -16.55 -8.06 -6.41
CA LEU A 341 -15.47 -9.02 -6.67
C LEU A 341 -16.03 -10.40 -7.09
N ARG A 342 -17.09 -10.87 -6.43
CA ARG A 342 -17.79 -12.11 -6.78
C ARG A 342 -18.54 -11.98 -8.10
N LYS A 343 -19.29 -10.89 -8.27
CA LYS A 343 -20.12 -10.61 -9.45
C LYS A 343 -19.28 -10.56 -10.73
N TYR A 344 -18.12 -9.90 -10.67
CA TYR A 344 -17.24 -9.71 -11.81
C TYR A 344 -16.14 -10.75 -11.92
N ARG A 345 -16.12 -11.74 -11.02
CA ARG A 345 -15.11 -12.80 -10.97
C ARG A 345 -13.69 -12.23 -10.94
N CYS A 346 -13.48 -11.23 -10.11
CA CYS A 346 -12.15 -10.70 -9.81
C CYS A 346 -11.36 -11.66 -8.90
N SER A 347 -11.47 -12.96 -9.13
CA SER A 347 -10.76 -14.04 -8.44
C SER A 347 -10.03 -14.82 -9.51
N MET A 348 -8.71 -14.93 -9.40
CA MET A 348 -7.87 -15.57 -10.41
C MET A 348 -8.06 -17.09 -10.43
N ASP A 349 -8.03 -17.67 -11.63
CA ASP A 349 -8.01 -19.12 -11.88
C ASP A 349 -6.89 -19.80 -11.08
N THR A 350 -7.16 -21.01 -10.60
CA THR A 350 -6.36 -21.86 -9.70
C THR A 350 -4.98 -22.29 -10.21
N ASN A 351 -4.46 -21.71 -11.30
CA ASN A 351 -3.28 -22.18 -12.02
C ASN A 351 -1.99 -21.35 -11.80
N MET A 352 -1.99 -20.34 -10.92
CA MET A 352 -0.76 -19.67 -10.45
C MET A 352 -0.64 -19.72 -8.93
N PRO A 353 0.53 -20.11 -8.37
CA PRO A 353 0.70 -20.26 -6.93
C PRO A 353 0.89 -18.91 -6.21
N ARG A 354 -0.05 -18.56 -5.32
CA ARG A 354 0.17 -18.08 -3.94
C ARG A 354 0.86 -16.74 -3.65
N ALA A 355 1.15 -15.87 -4.63
CA ALA A 355 1.67 -14.50 -4.37
C ALA A 355 0.88 -13.35 -5.04
N ARG A 356 -0.19 -13.66 -5.78
CA ARG A 356 -1.01 -12.69 -6.55
C ARG A 356 -2.49 -12.66 -6.17
N GLU A 357 -2.91 -13.48 -5.21
CA GLU A 357 -4.33 -13.83 -5.02
C GLU A 357 -5.18 -12.75 -4.32
N ALA A 358 -4.56 -11.70 -3.73
CA ALA A 358 -5.28 -10.65 -3.01
C ALA A 358 -4.62 -9.24 -3.05
N ARG A 359 -3.73 -8.96 -4.02
CA ARG A 359 -3.08 -7.64 -4.11
C ARG A 359 -4.10 -6.52 -4.37
N LEU A 360 -3.85 -5.33 -3.80
CA LEU A 360 -4.69 -4.16 -4.02
C LEU A 360 -4.74 -3.74 -5.50
N SER A 361 -3.59 -3.72 -6.18
CA SER A 361 -3.50 -3.37 -7.60
C SER A 361 -4.42 -4.22 -8.48
N TYR A 362 -4.44 -5.53 -8.24
CA TYR A 362 -5.30 -6.45 -8.98
C TYR A 362 -6.79 -6.18 -8.74
N LEU A 363 -7.19 -5.91 -7.50
CA LEU A 363 -8.57 -5.54 -7.17
C LEU A 363 -8.98 -4.27 -7.92
N LEU A 364 -8.15 -3.22 -7.85
CA LEU A 364 -8.41 -1.94 -8.49
C LEU A 364 -8.55 -2.09 -10.00
N LEU A 365 -7.57 -2.73 -10.66
CA LEU A 365 -7.56 -2.93 -12.10
C LEU A 365 -8.74 -3.79 -12.60
N CYS A 366 -9.10 -4.84 -11.86
CA CYS A 366 -10.21 -5.71 -12.25
C CYS A 366 -11.57 -4.99 -12.20
N LEU A 367 -11.84 -4.30 -11.09
CA LEU A 367 -13.09 -3.58 -10.90
C LEU A 367 -13.17 -2.36 -11.83
N GLU A 368 -12.06 -1.66 -12.08
CA GLU A 368 -12.04 -0.55 -13.03
C GLU A 368 -12.27 -1.02 -14.46
N SER A 369 -11.66 -2.15 -14.84
CA SER A 369 -11.96 -2.77 -16.12
C SER A 369 -13.45 -3.13 -16.26
N ALA A 370 -14.14 -3.47 -15.17
CA ALA A 370 -15.59 -3.65 -15.17
C ALA A 370 -16.32 -2.32 -15.41
N VAL A 371 -15.92 -1.25 -14.73
CA VAL A 371 -16.49 0.11 -14.88
C VAL A 371 -16.32 0.62 -16.32
N HIS A 372 -15.12 0.53 -16.91
CA HIS A 372 -14.87 0.93 -18.29
C HIS A 372 -15.70 0.14 -19.32
N ARG A 373 -16.05 -1.13 -19.02
CA ARG A 373 -16.98 -1.94 -19.84
C ARG A 373 -18.46 -1.58 -19.64
N GLY A 374 -18.76 -0.49 -18.94
CA GLY A 374 -20.11 -0.04 -18.65
C GLY A 374 -20.83 -0.87 -17.58
N ARG A 375 -20.09 -1.67 -16.79
CA ARG A 375 -20.68 -2.43 -15.67
C ARG A 375 -20.72 -1.54 -14.43
N THR A 376 -21.67 -1.81 -13.53
CA THR A 376 -21.91 -0.98 -12.35
C THR A 376 -21.27 -1.58 -11.10
N VAL A 377 -20.31 -0.89 -10.50
CA VAL A 377 -19.78 -1.24 -9.17
C VAL A 377 -20.61 -0.51 -8.10
N VAL A 378 -20.81 -1.13 -6.93
CA VAL A 378 -21.58 -0.53 -5.83
C VAL A 378 -20.89 0.74 -5.34
N GLY A 379 -21.66 1.79 -5.05
CA GLY A 379 -21.13 3.11 -4.67
C GLY A 379 -20.20 3.08 -3.45
N GLU A 380 -20.47 2.24 -2.45
CA GLU A 380 -19.56 2.05 -1.31
C GLU A 380 -18.21 1.48 -1.73
N CYS A 381 -18.18 0.48 -2.62
CA CYS A 381 -16.93 -0.08 -3.15
C CYS A 381 -16.19 0.94 -4.01
N GLN A 382 -16.90 1.69 -4.86
CA GLN A 382 -16.29 2.76 -5.66
C GLN A 382 -15.67 3.85 -4.78
N GLY A 383 -16.32 4.21 -3.67
CA GLY A 383 -15.78 5.15 -2.69
C GLY A 383 -14.48 4.63 -2.05
N GLU A 384 -14.47 3.39 -1.59
CA GLU A 384 -13.25 2.79 -1.05
C GLU A 384 -12.14 2.68 -2.12
N MET A 385 -12.46 2.28 -3.36
CA MET A 385 -11.49 2.28 -4.46
C MET A 385 -10.87 3.67 -4.68
N LEU A 386 -11.68 4.73 -4.67
CA LEU A 386 -11.22 6.10 -4.82
C LEU A 386 -10.26 6.50 -3.69
N ASP A 387 -10.56 6.13 -2.45
CA ASP A 387 -9.71 6.43 -1.29
C ASP A 387 -8.34 5.74 -1.40
N TYR A 388 -8.31 4.47 -1.81
CA TYR A 388 -7.05 3.74 -1.99
C TYR A 388 -6.24 4.23 -3.20
N ARG A 389 -6.90 4.63 -4.29
CA ARG A 389 -6.22 5.27 -5.43
C ARG A 389 -5.56 6.58 -5.04
N ARG A 390 -6.27 7.42 -4.29
CA ARG A 390 -5.71 8.66 -3.75
C ARG A 390 -4.52 8.37 -2.85
N MET A 391 -4.64 7.38 -1.98
CA MET A 391 -3.56 6.95 -1.09
C MET A 391 -2.29 6.56 -1.88
N LEU A 392 -2.43 5.79 -2.97
CA LEU A 392 -1.32 5.43 -3.87
C LEU A 392 -0.68 6.65 -4.55
N MET A 393 -1.47 7.66 -4.90
CA MET A 393 -1.00 8.92 -5.50
C MET A 393 -0.49 9.96 -4.50
N GLU A 394 -0.77 9.80 -3.21
CA GLU A 394 -0.25 10.67 -2.15
C GLU A 394 1.09 10.18 -1.60
N ASP A 395 1.33 8.87 -1.63
CA ASP A 395 2.49 8.21 -1.00
C ASP A 395 3.12 7.14 -1.91
N PHE A 396 4.21 7.53 -2.57
CA PHE A 396 4.97 6.64 -3.46
C PHE A 396 5.49 5.38 -2.75
N SER A 397 5.68 5.42 -1.41
CA SER A 397 6.24 4.30 -0.66
C SER A 397 5.30 3.10 -0.59
N LEU A 398 4.03 3.28 -0.97
CA LEU A 398 3.04 2.21 -1.02
C LEU A 398 3.16 1.35 -2.28
N SER A 399 3.98 1.76 -3.24
CA SER A 399 4.24 1.04 -4.49
C SER A 399 5.67 0.48 -4.46
N PRO A 400 5.88 -0.80 -4.11
CA PRO A 400 7.22 -1.40 -4.00
C PRO A 400 8.04 -1.25 -5.27
N GLU A 401 7.41 -1.34 -6.45
CA GLU A 401 8.04 -1.17 -7.75
C GLU A 401 8.63 0.24 -7.93
N ILE A 402 7.97 1.28 -7.40
CA ILE A 402 8.51 2.66 -7.41
C ILE A 402 9.70 2.76 -6.47
N VAL A 403 9.58 2.23 -5.25
CA VAL A 403 10.67 2.26 -4.25
C VAL A 403 11.91 1.51 -4.74
N LEU A 404 11.70 0.42 -5.46
CA LEU A 404 12.77 -0.42 -5.99
C LEU A 404 13.40 0.18 -7.24
N HIS A 405 12.60 0.53 -8.25
CA HIS A 405 13.10 0.91 -9.57
C HIS A 405 13.41 2.39 -9.72
N CYS A 406 12.80 3.27 -8.92
CA CYS A 406 13.04 4.72 -8.98
C CYS A 406 13.97 5.23 -7.87
N ARG A 407 14.68 4.34 -7.15
CA ARG A 407 15.52 4.75 -6.02
C ARG A 407 16.57 5.79 -6.42
N GLY A 408 17.23 5.59 -7.55
CA GLY A 408 18.29 6.48 -8.04
C GLY A 408 17.75 7.88 -8.33
N GLU A 409 16.62 7.97 -9.02
CA GLU A 409 15.94 9.22 -9.36
C GLU A 409 15.41 9.93 -8.11
N ILE A 410 14.86 9.17 -7.15
CA ILE A 410 14.38 9.73 -5.88
C ILE A 410 15.54 10.36 -5.09
N GLU A 411 16.66 9.65 -4.96
CA GLU A 411 17.82 10.13 -4.20
C GLU A 411 18.51 11.32 -4.91
N ALA A 412 18.63 11.27 -6.24
CA ALA A 412 19.34 12.28 -7.01
C ALA A 412 18.52 13.55 -7.28
N HIS A 413 17.22 13.42 -7.55
CA HIS A 413 16.39 14.52 -8.08
C HIS A 413 15.20 14.90 -7.21
N CYS A 414 14.65 13.96 -6.43
CA CYS A 414 13.41 14.17 -5.68
C CYS A 414 13.59 14.13 -4.15
N SER A 415 14.82 14.29 -3.65
CA SER A 415 15.11 14.25 -2.22
C SER A 415 14.44 15.40 -1.47
N GLY A 416 13.89 15.12 -0.28
CA GLY A 416 13.19 16.10 0.55
C GLY A 416 11.75 16.43 0.10
N LEU A 417 11.33 15.98 -1.09
CA LEU A 417 9.93 15.97 -1.50
C LEU A 417 9.29 14.69 -0.98
N HIS A 418 8.80 14.73 0.25
CA HIS A 418 8.01 13.63 0.80
C HIS A 418 6.61 14.18 1.10
N ARG A 419 5.56 13.43 0.72
CA ARG A 419 4.14 13.62 1.05
C ARG A 419 3.28 14.34 -0.01
N LYS A 420 1.97 14.08 0.08
CA LYS A 420 0.91 14.67 -0.77
C LYS A 420 1.18 14.56 -2.28
N GLY A 421 1.82 13.47 -2.73
CA GLY A 421 2.08 13.22 -4.15
C GLY A 421 3.22 14.00 -4.79
N ARG A 422 3.93 14.85 -4.02
CA ARG A 422 5.02 15.68 -4.57
C ARG A 422 6.19 14.88 -5.15
N THR A 423 6.53 13.74 -4.53
CA THR A 423 7.57 12.83 -5.04
C THR A 423 7.17 12.23 -6.37
N LEU A 424 5.91 11.80 -6.50
CA LEU A 424 5.41 11.18 -7.73
C LEU A 424 5.41 12.19 -8.87
N HIS A 425 4.97 13.42 -8.62
CA HIS A 425 5.06 14.48 -9.62
C HIS A 425 6.50 14.86 -9.99
N CYS A 426 7.44 14.84 -9.03
CA CYS A 426 8.85 14.98 -9.35
C CYS A 426 9.35 13.84 -10.26
N LEU A 427 8.96 12.60 -9.98
CA LEU A 427 9.27 11.46 -10.87
C LEU A 427 8.60 11.58 -12.23
N MET A 428 7.37 12.11 -12.31
CA MET A 428 6.70 12.41 -13.58
C MET A 428 7.44 13.47 -14.39
N ARG A 429 7.98 14.50 -13.73
CA ARG A 429 8.83 15.52 -14.35
C ARG A 429 10.14 14.93 -14.88
N VAL A 430 10.81 14.10 -14.09
CA VAL A 430 12.00 13.35 -14.54
C VAL A 430 11.64 12.44 -15.72
N GLY A 431 10.50 11.75 -15.64
CA GLY A 431 10.00 10.88 -16.72
C GLY A 431 9.59 11.60 -18.00
N ARG A 432 9.27 12.91 -17.91
CA ARG A 432 9.03 13.78 -19.06
C ARG A 432 10.32 14.21 -19.76
N GLY A 433 11.46 14.16 -19.06
CA GLY A 433 12.76 14.58 -19.57
C GLY A 433 13.16 16.01 -19.21
N ASP A 434 12.40 16.72 -18.35
CA ASP A 434 12.70 18.12 -17.99
C ASP A 434 13.90 18.28 -17.05
N MET A 435 14.43 17.17 -16.51
CA MET A 435 15.52 17.23 -15.52
C MET A 435 16.66 16.29 -15.89
N ALA A 436 16.34 15.03 -16.17
CA ALA A 436 17.31 13.99 -16.46
C ALA A 436 16.65 12.83 -17.22
N ALA A 437 17.46 11.98 -17.84
CA ALA A 437 16.99 10.72 -18.39
C ALA A 437 16.55 9.77 -17.26
N ILE A 438 15.33 9.24 -17.36
CA ILE A 438 14.77 8.28 -16.40
C ILE A 438 15.18 6.85 -16.75
N ASP A 439 15.42 6.01 -15.74
CA ASP A 439 15.61 4.57 -15.97
C ASP A 439 14.33 3.93 -16.54
N SER A 440 14.50 3.02 -17.50
CA SER A 440 13.38 2.35 -18.18
C SER A 440 12.47 1.54 -17.23
N LEU A 441 13.03 0.97 -16.16
CA LEU A 441 12.26 0.25 -15.14
C LEU A 441 11.50 1.24 -14.25
N CYS A 442 12.11 2.38 -13.89
CA CYS A 442 11.41 3.44 -13.17
C CYS A 442 10.23 4.00 -13.99
N GLN A 443 10.46 4.31 -15.27
CA GLN A 443 9.43 4.80 -16.17
C GLN A 443 8.25 3.81 -16.28
N LYS A 444 8.54 2.51 -16.39
CA LYS A 444 7.52 1.46 -16.42
C LYS A 444 6.76 1.34 -15.09
N ALA A 445 7.47 1.45 -13.96
CA ALA A 445 6.85 1.42 -12.63
C ALA A 445 5.90 2.61 -12.45
N LEU A 446 6.31 3.80 -12.90
CA LEU A 446 5.49 5.01 -12.85
C LEU A 446 4.25 4.90 -13.75
N GLN A 447 4.40 4.40 -14.99
CA GLN A 447 3.27 4.11 -15.87
C GLN A 447 2.27 3.12 -15.26
N THR A 448 2.78 2.08 -14.58
CA THR A 448 1.96 1.07 -13.91
C THR A 448 1.16 1.71 -12.77
N LEU A 449 1.81 2.51 -11.92
CA LEU A 449 1.15 3.22 -10.83
C LEU A 449 0.06 4.18 -11.34
N ILE A 450 0.34 4.95 -12.40
CA ILE A 450 -0.64 5.87 -12.98
C ILE A 450 -1.84 5.09 -13.54
N GLN A 451 -1.64 3.91 -14.14
CA GLN A 451 -2.75 3.06 -14.57
C GLN A 451 -3.55 2.47 -13.40
N GLU A 452 -2.90 2.07 -12.31
CA GLU A 452 -3.57 1.52 -11.12
C GLU A 452 -4.40 2.58 -10.37
N ALA A 453 -3.81 3.77 -10.23
CA ALA A 453 -4.44 4.91 -9.58
C ALA A 453 -5.50 5.58 -10.47
N ASP A 454 -5.30 5.59 -11.78
CA ASP A 454 -6.18 6.21 -12.78
C ASP A 454 -6.62 7.66 -12.45
N PRO A 455 -5.67 8.59 -12.20
CA PRO A 455 -5.99 10.00 -11.94
C PRO A 455 -6.60 10.71 -13.17
N GLY A 456 -6.50 10.11 -14.37
CA GLY A 456 -7.17 10.61 -15.58
C GLY A 456 -8.70 10.50 -15.51
N ALA A 457 -9.24 9.47 -14.83
CA ALA A 457 -10.67 9.31 -14.60
C ALA A 457 -11.23 10.25 -13.53
N ASP A 458 -10.43 10.62 -12.54
CA ASP A 458 -10.82 11.56 -11.50
C ASP A 458 -9.60 12.30 -10.95
N TYR A 459 -9.45 13.57 -11.34
CA TYR A 459 -8.34 14.42 -10.93
C TYR A 459 -8.19 14.56 -9.40
N ARG A 460 -9.25 14.29 -8.61
CA ARG A 460 -9.22 14.35 -7.14
C ARG A 460 -8.38 13.24 -6.50
N ILE A 461 -8.06 12.20 -7.28
CA ILE A 461 -7.12 11.15 -6.89
C ILE A 461 -5.72 11.76 -6.75
N ASP A 462 -5.38 12.68 -7.63
CA ASP A 462 -4.13 13.42 -7.60
C ASP A 462 -4.26 14.66 -6.71
N ARG A 463 -3.86 14.51 -5.44
CA ARG A 463 -3.93 15.60 -4.47
C ARG A 463 -3.04 16.79 -4.85
N ALA A 464 -1.85 16.55 -5.41
CA ALA A 464 -0.93 17.61 -5.77
C ALA A 464 -1.49 18.45 -6.93
N LEU A 465 -2.04 17.80 -7.95
CA LEU A 465 -2.75 18.47 -9.03
C LEU A 465 -3.99 19.22 -8.52
N ASN A 466 -4.83 18.56 -7.71
CA ASN A 466 -6.05 19.16 -7.18
C ASN A 466 -5.76 20.43 -6.35
N GLU A 467 -4.80 20.37 -5.42
CA GLU A 467 -4.38 21.53 -4.62
C GLU A 467 -3.82 22.67 -5.49
N ALA A 468 -3.03 22.34 -6.52
CA ALA A 468 -2.44 23.34 -7.42
C ALA A 468 -3.47 24.01 -8.34
N CYS A 469 -4.46 23.26 -8.82
CA CYS A 469 -5.44 23.70 -9.80
C CYS A 469 -6.76 24.24 -9.22
N GLU A 470 -6.95 24.21 -7.90
CA GLU A 470 -8.21 24.60 -7.23
C GLU A 470 -8.72 25.98 -7.69
N SER A 471 -7.84 26.98 -7.82
CA SER A 471 -8.21 28.33 -8.26
C SER A 471 -8.69 28.37 -9.71
N VAL A 472 -8.02 27.65 -10.62
CA VAL A 472 -8.38 27.54 -12.04
C VAL A 472 -9.71 26.81 -12.18
N ILE A 473 -9.92 25.74 -11.41
CA ILE A 473 -11.17 24.97 -11.41
C ILE A 473 -12.35 25.85 -11.00
N GLN A 474 -12.21 26.60 -9.91
CA GLN A 474 -13.28 27.47 -9.40
C GLN A 474 -13.59 28.66 -10.33
N THR A 475 -12.61 29.17 -11.07
CA THR A 475 -12.78 30.37 -11.90
C THR A 475 -13.14 30.05 -13.36
N ALA A 476 -12.54 29.01 -13.94
CA ALA A 476 -12.69 28.65 -15.36
C ALA A 476 -13.59 27.42 -15.56
N CYS A 477 -13.46 26.39 -14.72
CA CYS A 477 -14.12 25.08 -14.92
C CYS A 477 -15.35 24.83 -14.03
N LYS A 478 -15.87 25.85 -13.33
CA LYS A 478 -16.98 25.76 -12.35
C LYS A 478 -18.28 25.11 -12.85
N HIS A 479 -18.47 25.03 -14.16
CA HIS A 479 -19.68 24.49 -14.79
C HIS A 479 -19.61 22.96 -14.96
N ILE A 480 -18.41 22.39 -14.82
CA ILE A 480 -18.18 20.95 -14.85
C ILE A 480 -18.36 20.40 -13.44
N ARG A 481 -18.94 19.21 -13.33
CA ARG A 481 -19.18 18.57 -12.04
C ARG A 481 -17.86 18.12 -11.42
N ASN A 482 -17.72 18.27 -10.10
CA ASN A 482 -16.54 17.79 -9.39
C ASN A 482 -16.37 16.27 -9.55
N GLY A 483 -15.17 15.85 -9.94
CA GLY A 483 -14.83 14.45 -10.23
C GLY A 483 -15.25 13.98 -11.62
N ASP A 484 -15.73 14.87 -12.49
CA ASP A 484 -15.94 14.54 -13.91
C ASP A 484 -14.60 14.56 -14.67
N PRO A 485 -14.28 13.52 -15.48
CA PRO A 485 -13.08 13.49 -16.31
C PRO A 485 -12.90 14.71 -17.22
N MET A 486 -13.99 15.41 -17.57
CA MET A 486 -13.93 16.62 -18.40
C MET A 486 -13.16 17.77 -17.74
N ILE A 487 -12.94 17.75 -16.42
CA ILE A 487 -12.16 18.79 -15.73
C ILE A 487 -10.74 18.87 -16.30
N LEU A 488 -10.07 17.74 -16.53
CA LEU A 488 -8.72 17.75 -17.10
C LEU A 488 -8.71 18.36 -18.51
N SER A 489 -9.73 18.09 -19.32
CA SER A 489 -9.88 18.73 -20.64
C SER A 489 -10.07 20.24 -20.54
N CYS A 490 -10.89 20.71 -19.60
CA CYS A 490 -11.08 22.14 -19.35
C CYS A 490 -9.80 22.83 -18.87
N LEU A 491 -9.03 22.19 -17.98
CA LEU A 491 -7.75 22.72 -17.54
C LEU A 491 -6.76 22.85 -18.70
N MET A 492 -6.68 21.84 -19.57
CA MET A 492 -5.84 21.87 -20.77
C MET A 492 -6.26 22.96 -21.77
N GLU A 493 -7.56 23.21 -21.94
CA GLU A 493 -8.07 24.32 -22.78
C GLU A 493 -7.67 25.70 -22.25
N HIS A 494 -7.39 25.81 -20.96
CA HIS A 494 -7.01 27.06 -20.30
C HIS A 494 -5.50 27.21 -20.07
N LEU A 495 -4.67 26.26 -20.51
CA LEU A 495 -3.22 26.20 -20.25
C LEU A 495 -2.50 27.52 -20.53
N TYR A 496 -2.76 28.16 -21.67
CA TYR A 496 -2.11 29.40 -22.09
C TYR A 496 -2.95 30.66 -21.88
N THR A 497 -3.94 30.59 -20.99
CA THR A 497 -4.79 31.74 -20.66
C THR A 497 -4.34 32.39 -19.36
N GLU A 498 -4.67 33.67 -19.17
CA GLU A 498 -4.42 34.41 -17.92
C GLU A 498 -5.04 33.77 -16.66
N LYS A 499 -5.95 32.80 -16.84
CA LYS A 499 -6.59 32.07 -15.75
C LYS A 499 -5.72 30.95 -15.20
N MET A 500 -4.72 30.49 -15.96
CA MET A 500 -3.83 29.42 -15.53
C MET A 500 -2.81 29.94 -14.53
N VAL A 501 -2.50 29.13 -13.52
CA VAL A 501 -1.46 29.42 -12.53
C VAL A 501 -0.30 28.46 -12.78
N GLU A 502 0.93 28.97 -12.66
CA GLU A 502 2.17 28.23 -12.93
C GLU A 502 2.24 26.85 -12.22
N ASP A 503 1.86 26.79 -10.94
CA ASP A 503 1.82 25.52 -10.21
C ASP A 503 0.82 24.51 -10.81
N CYS A 504 -0.36 24.98 -11.25
CA CYS A 504 -1.35 24.13 -11.90
C CYS A 504 -0.86 23.66 -13.28
N GLU A 505 -0.29 24.57 -14.06
CA GLU A 505 0.32 24.28 -15.37
C GLU A 505 1.35 23.16 -15.25
N HIS A 506 2.33 23.30 -14.35
CA HIS A 506 3.36 22.29 -14.16
C HIS A 506 2.80 20.91 -13.78
N ARG A 507 1.89 20.85 -12.79
CA ARG A 507 1.30 19.58 -12.35
C ARG A 507 0.44 18.94 -13.43
N LEU A 508 -0.30 19.76 -14.17
CA LEU A 508 -1.16 19.30 -15.25
C LEU A 508 -0.34 18.68 -16.38
N LEU A 509 0.74 19.34 -16.80
CA LEU A 509 1.61 18.84 -17.86
C LEU A 509 2.36 17.57 -17.46
N GLU A 510 2.82 17.47 -16.21
CA GLU A 510 3.45 16.26 -15.65
C GLU A 510 2.52 15.04 -15.77
N LEU A 511 1.23 15.20 -15.42
CA LEU A 511 0.25 14.12 -15.57
C LEU A 511 -0.15 13.87 -17.02
N GLN A 512 -0.35 14.94 -17.80
CA GLN A 512 -0.77 14.88 -19.19
C GLN A 512 0.24 14.11 -20.05
N TYR A 513 1.54 14.20 -19.76
CA TYR A 513 2.58 13.43 -20.43
C TYR A 513 2.25 11.93 -20.49
N PHE A 514 1.78 11.35 -19.38
CA PHE A 514 1.44 9.93 -19.28
C PHE A 514 0.09 9.62 -19.91
N ILE A 515 -0.93 10.45 -19.64
CA ILE A 515 -2.28 10.29 -20.22
C ILE A 515 -2.23 10.32 -21.74
N ALA A 516 -1.44 11.23 -22.32
CA ALA A 516 -1.33 11.38 -23.76
C ALA A 516 -0.66 10.16 -24.42
N ARG A 517 0.24 9.45 -23.73
CA ARG A 517 1.03 8.35 -24.30
C ARG A 517 0.34 6.98 -24.20
N ASP A 518 -0.61 6.83 -23.29
CA ASP A 518 -1.42 5.63 -23.17
C ASP A 518 -2.91 5.95 -23.32
N TRP A 519 -3.48 5.55 -24.46
CA TRP A 519 -4.90 5.76 -24.78
C TRP A 519 -5.88 5.18 -23.74
N LYS A 520 -5.44 4.24 -22.89
CA LYS A 520 -6.24 3.68 -21.77
C LYS A 520 -6.44 4.69 -20.64
N LEU A 521 -5.52 5.63 -20.49
CA LEU A 521 -5.49 6.62 -19.41
C LEU A 521 -6.32 7.87 -19.74
N ASP A 522 -6.79 8.03 -20.99
CA ASP A 522 -7.80 9.03 -21.33
C ASP A 522 -9.20 8.38 -21.31
N PRO A 523 -10.04 8.66 -20.29
CA PRO A 523 -11.32 7.97 -20.10
C PRO A 523 -12.31 8.26 -21.23
N ILE A 524 -12.28 9.46 -21.81
CA ILE A 524 -13.22 9.89 -22.84
C ILE A 524 -12.86 9.20 -24.16
N LEU A 525 -11.59 9.25 -24.55
CA LEU A 525 -11.04 8.56 -25.70
C LEU A 525 -11.28 7.05 -25.58
N TYR A 526 -10.91 6.43 -24.47
CA TYR A 526 -11.10 5.00 -24.27
C TYR A 526 -12.57 4.61 -24.45
N LYS A 527 -13.48 5.29 -23.76
CA LYS A 527 -14.93 5.01 -23.82
C LYS A 527 -15.50 5.15 -25.24
N LYS A 528 -15.07 6.16 -25.99
CA LYS A 528 -15.58 6.42 -27.35
C LYS A 528 -14.92 5.55 -28.41
N CYS A 529 -13.66 5.15 -28.21
CA CYS A 529 -12.87 4.44 -29.20
C CYS A 529 -12.68 2.94 -28.93
N GLN A 530 -13.01 2.40 -27.75
CA GLN A 530 -12.77 0.99 -27.41
C GLN A 530 -13.33 0.02 -28.44
N GLY A 531 -14.55 0.25 -28.95
CA GLY A 531 -15.17 -0.61 -29.95
C GLY A 531 -14.44 -0.58 -31.31
N ASP A 532 -14.00 0.60 -31.72
CA ASP A 532 -13.20 0.75 -32.95
C ASP A 532 -11.79 0.19 -32.78
N ALA A 533 -11.14 0.42 -31.64
CA ALA A 533 -9.83 -0.13 -31.30
C ALA A 533 -9.86 -1.66 -31.29
N SER A 534 -10.89 -2.28 -30.73
CA SER A 534 -11.04 -3.74 -30.73
C SER A 534 -11.22 -4.29 -32.16
N ARG A 535 -12.00 -3.57 -32.99
CA ARG A 535 -12.36 -3.99 -34.35
C ARG A 535 -11.27 -3.75 -35.39
N LEU A 536 -10.50 -2.69 -35.25
CA LEU A 536 -9.55 -2.19 -36.26
C LEU A 536 -8.09 -2.33 -35.82
N CYS A 537 -7.82 -2.20 -34.53
CA CYS A 537 -6.48 -2.22 -33.95
C CYS A 537 -6.22 -3.47 -33.09
N HIS A 538 -7.16 -4.42 -33.06
CA HIS A 538 -7.06 -5.70 -32.37
C HIS A 538 -6.71 -5.58 -30.88
N THR A 539 -7.29 -4.60 -30.18
CA THR A 539 -7.12 -4.47 -28.72
C THR A 539 -7.98 -5.45 -27.95
N HIS A 540 -7.44 -5.92 -26.83
CA HIS A 540 -8.12 -6.79 -25.89
C HIS A 540 -8.32 -5.99 -24.60
N GLY A 541 -9.52 -5.44 -24.36
CA GLY A 541 -9.87 -4.82 -23.08
C GLY A 541 -9.05 -3.59 -22.64
N TRP A 542 -9.23 -3.20 -21.37
CA TRP A 542 -8.55 -2.05 -20.73
C TRP A 542 -7.32 -2.51 -19.95
N ASN A 543 -7.41 -3.66 -19.26
CA ASN A 543 -6.33 -4.21 -18.44
C ASN A 543 -5.52 -5.33 -19.13
N GLU A 544 -5.82 -5.67 -20.37
CA GLU A 544 -5.15 -6.74 -21.11
C GLU A 544 -4.23 -6.10 -22.16
N THR A 545 -2.98 -5.86 -21.80
CA THR A 545 -1.98 -5.41 -22.77
C THR A 545 -1.56 -6.58 -23.64
N SER A 546 -1.61 -6.39 -24.96
CA SER A 546 -0.72 -7.13 -25.84
C SER A 546 0.70 -6.62 -25.53
N GLU A 547 1.47 -7.37 -24.75
CA GLU A 547 2.88 -7.04 -24.40
C GLU A 547 3.76 -6.71 -25.63
N LEU A 548 3.28 -7.06 -26.83
CA LEU A 548 3.93 -6.85 -28.11
C LEU A 548 3.78 -5.43 -28.71
N MET A 549 2.92 -4.57 -28.18
CA MET A 549 2.60 -3.27 -28.81
C MET A 549 3.37 -2.12 -28.13
N PRO A 550 4.13 -1.30 -28.89
CA PRO A 550 4.82 -0.15 -28.33
C PRO A 550 3.82 0.91 -27.82
N PRO A 551 4.22 1.75 -26.84
CA PRO A 551 3.41 2.88 -26.38
C PRO A 551 2.94 3.74 -27.56
N GLY A 552 1.71 4.27 -27.51
CA GLY A 552 1.15 5.08 -28.60
C GLY A 552 0.69 4.33 -29.85
N ALA A 553 1.04 3.05 -30.06
CA ALA A 553 0.69 2.30 -31.28
C ALA A 553 -0.83 2.26 -31.57
N ILE A 554 -1.65 2.16 -30.52
CA ILE A 554 -3.11 2.15 -30.67
C ILE A 554 -3.62 3.52 -31.13
N PHE A 555 -3.09 4.60 -30.56
CA PHE A 555 -3.48 5.93 -31.00
C PHE A 555 -3.08 6.15 -32.47
N SER A 556 -1.87 5.77 -32.87
CA SER A 556 -1.42 5.83 -34.27
C SER A 556 -2.30 5.01 -35.22
N CYS A 557 -2.76 3.83 -34.77
CA CYS A 557 -3.73 3.02 -35.51
C CYS A 557 -5.08 3.76 -35.67
N LEU A 558 -5.67 4.24 -34.56
CA LEU A 558 -6.94 4.97 -34.59
C LEU A 558 -6.84 6.20 -35.50
N TYR A 559 -5.77 6.98 -35.35
CA TYR A 559 -5.44 8.13 -36.19
C TYR A 559 -5.45 7.78 -37.67
N ARG A 560 -4.73 6.72 -38.09
CA ARG A 560 -4.70 6.26 -39.48
C ARG A 560 -6.10 5.92 -40.01
N HIS A 561 -7.00 5.40 -39.17
CA HIS A 561 -8.38 5.08 -39.54
C HIS A 561 -9.35 6.27 -39.51
N ALA A 562 -8.97 7.39 -38.86
CA ALA A 562 -9.79 8.61 -38.78
C ALA A 562 -9.86 9.37 -40.12
N TYR A 563 -8.82 9.25 -40.94
CA TYR A 563 -8.62 10.01 -42.19
C TYR A 563 -8.62 9.16 -43.47
N ARG A 564 -8.94 7.86 -43.40
CA ARG A 564 -9.08 7.01 -44.60
C ARG A 564 -10.20 7.47 -45.52
N THR A 565 -9.98 7.38 -46.83
CA THR A 565 -11.05 7.44 -47.84
C THR A 565 -11.91 6.17 -47.80
N GLU A 566 -13.11 6.19 -48.40
CA GLU A 566 -13.99 4.99 -48.45
C GLU A 566 -13.33 3.82 -49.16
N GLU A 567 -12.47 4.12 -50.14
CA GLU A 567 -11.72 3.15 -50.93
C GLU A 567 -10.54 2.53 -50.14
N GLN A 568 -9.97 3.27 -49.18
CA GLN A 568 -8.83 2.84 -48.35
C GLN A 568 -9.23 1.92 -47.17
N GLY A 569 -10.53 1.62 -47.03
CA GLY A 569 -11.05 0.60 -46.11
C GLY A 569 -11.86 1.16 -44.94
N ARG A 570 -11.90 0.39 -43.84
CA ARG A 570 -12.82 0.66 -42.71
C ARG A 570 -12.42 1.93 -41.96
N ARG A 571 -13.39 2.82 -41.74
CA ARG A 571 -13.27 4.08 -40.98
C ARG A 571 -13.65 3.92 -39.51
N LEU A 572 -13.21 4.88 -38.70
CA LEU A 572 -13.69 5.09 -37.34
C LEU A 572 -15.16 5.50 -37.29
N SER A 573 -15.80 5.24 -36.16
CA SER A 573 -17.06 5.88 -35.79
C SER A 573 -16.89 7.40 -35.65
N ARG A 574 -18.00 8.14 -35.81
CA ARG A 574 -18.01 9.60 -35.68
C ARG A 574 -17.51 10.03 -34.31
N ASP A 575 -18.00 9.39 -33.24
CA ASP A 575 -17.61 9.70 -31.87
C ASP A 575 -16.12 9.46 -31.63
N CYS A 576 -15.58 8.31 -32.05
CA CYS A 576 -14.15 8.05 -31.89
C CYS A 576 -13.29 9.03 -32.72
N LYS A 577 -13.72 9.38 -33.94
CA LYS A 577 -13.00 10.35 -34.78
C LYS A 577 -12.90 11.73 -34.09
N VAL A 578 -13.97 12.20 -33.46
CA VAL A 578 -13.98 13.47 -32.72
C VAL A 578 -12.98 13.43 -31.57
N GLU A 579 -12.94 12.34 -30.81
CA GLU A 579 -11.98 12.21 -29.69
C GLU A 579 -10.53 12.11 -30.18
N VAL A 580 -10.27 11.39 -31.27
CA VAL A 580 -8.94 11.37 -31.89
C VAL A 580 -8.52 12.79 -32.29
N GLN A 581 -9.43 13.59 -32.85
CA GLN A 581 -9.16 15.00 -33.18
C GLN A 581 -8.90 15.86 -31.94
N ARG A 582 -9.63 15.65 -30.83
CA ARG A 582 -9.40 16.34 -29.55
C ARG A 582 -7.99 16.05 -29.02
N ILE A 583 -7.57 14.78 -28.99
CA ILE A 583 -6.24 14.40 -28.51
C ILE A 583 -5.14 14.97 -29.38
N LEU A 584 -5.33 14.93 -30.71
CA LEU A 584 -4.43 15.59 -31.64
C LEU A 584 -4.26 17.08 -31.28
N HIS A 585 -5.38 17.79 -31.14
CA HIS A 585 -5.34 19.21 -30.75
C HIS A 585 -4.61 19.43 -29.43
N GLN A 586 -4.88 18.62 -28.39
CA GLN A 586 -4.21 18.71 -27.09
C GLN A 586 -2.70 18.42 -27.15
N ARG A 587 -2.27 17.41 -27.92
CA ARG A 587 -0.84 17.10 -28.08
C ARG A 587 -0.10 18.24 -28.77
N ALA A 588 -0.74 18.91 -29.72
CA ALA A 588 -0.14 20.10 -30.31
C ALA A 588 -0.07 21.32 -29.39
N LEU A 589 -0.85 21.34 -28.30
CA LEU A 589 -0.70 22.35 -27.25
C LEU A 589 0.37 21.95 -26.21
N ASP A 590 0.73 20.67 -26.09
CA ASP A 590 1.67 20.16 -25.05
C ASP A 590 3.13 20.26 -25.49
N VAL A 591 3.40 20.05 -26.77
CA VAL A 591 4.66 20.48 -27.39
C VAL A 591 4.56 21.99 -27.49
N LYS A 592 5.65 22.74 -27.23
CA LYS A 592 5.77 24.16 -27.60
C LYS A 592 5.77 24.31 -29.14
N LEU A 593 4.71 23.84 -29.78
CA LEU A 593 4.46 23.90 -31.21
C LEU A 593 3.87 25.28 -31.49
N ASP A 594 4.50 25.99 -32.42
CA ASP A 594 3.94 27.20 -32.99
C ASP A 594 2.49 26.93 -33.46
N PRO A 595 1.52 27.83 -33.18
CA PRO A 595 0.12 27.66 -33.59
C PRO A 595 -0.07 27.37 -35.09
N GLU A 596 0.84 27.82 -35.95
CA GLU A 596 0.84 27.50 -37.38
C GLU A 596 1.23 26.04 -37.65
N LEU A 597 2.22 25.49 -36.93
CA LEU A 597 2.58 24.07 -37.02
C LEU A 597 1.42 23.20 -36.52
N GLN A 598 0.77 23.59 -35.42
CA GLN A 598 -0.43 22.90 -34.93
C GLN A 598 -1.56 22.88 -35.97
N THR A 599 -1.78 23.98 -36.67
CA THR A 599 -2.90 24.08 -37.62
C THR A 599 -2.63 23.27 -38.89
N HIS A 600 -1.39 23.27 -39.37
CA HIS A 600 -1.05 22.78 -40.70
C HIS A 600 -0.30 21.44 -40.72
N CYS A 601 0.41 21.08 -39.65
CA CYS A 601 1.30 19.90 -39.60
C CYS A 601 0.77 18.70 -38.82
N MET A 602 -0.40 18.80 -38.20
CA MET A 602 -0.95 17.72 -37.37
C MET A 602 -1.16 16.40 -38.10
N THR A 603 -1.40 16.47 -39.41
CA THR A 603 -1.56 15.27 -40.22
C THR A 603 -0.22 14.53 -40.42
N ASP A 604 0.85 15.30 -40.62
CA ASP A 604 2.18 14.77 -40.90
C ASP A 604 2.89 14.33 -39.63
N LEU A 605 2.72 15.05 -38.51
CA LEU A 605 3.20 14.64 -37.19
C LEU A 605 2.70 13.24 -36.80
N GLY A 606 1.40 12.98 -36.96
CA GLY A 606 0.82 11.68 -36.66
C GLY A 606 1.23 10.57 -37.64
N LYS A 607 1.74 10.92 -38.82
CA LYS A 607 2.11 9.98 -39.88
C LYS A 607 3.58 9.60 -39.84
N TRP A 608 4.46 10.58 -39.64
CA TRP A 608 5.91 10.45 -39.75
C TRP A 608 6.61 10.49 -38.38
N CYS A 609 6.07 11.29 -37.45
CA CYS A 609 6.75 11.64 -36.21
C CYS A 609 6.10 11.05 -34.95
N SER A 610 5.33 9.97 -35.08
CA SER A 610 4.55 9.42 -33.96
C SER A 610 5.39 8.86 -32.79
N GLU A 611 6.68 8.61 -33.03
CA GLU A 611 7.61 8.03 -32.04
C GLU A 611 8.58 9.08 -31.45
N LYS A 612 8.65 10.29 -32.04
CA LYS A 612 9.51 11.40 -31.63
C LYS A 612 8.66 12.41 -30.85
N THR A 613 8.61 12.25 -29.53
CA THR A 613 7.63 12.95 -28.67
C THR A 613 8.26 13.80 -27.56
N GLU A 614 9.58 13.99 -27.61
CA GLU A 614 10.30 14.85 -26.66
C GLU A 614 10.35 16.27 -27.21
N SER A 615 10.37 17.27 -26.31
CA SER A 615 10.34 18.68 -26.69
C SER A 615 11.40 19.03 -27.75
N GLY A 616 10.94 19.46 -28.93
CA GLY A 616 11.80 19.89 -30.04
C GLY A 616 12.07 18.79 -31.07
N GLN A 617 11.88 17.51 -30.72
CA GLN A 617 12.07 16.39 -31.65
C GLN A 617 10.95 16.32 -32.70
N GLU A 618 9.77 16.84 -32.41
CA GLU A 618 8.68 16.90 -33.38
C GLU A 618 9.02 17.82 -34.55
N LEU A 619 9.59 18.99 -34.27
CA LEU A 619 10.00 19.94 -35.31
C LEU A 619 11.20 19.39 -36.09
N GLU A 620 12.21 18.85 -35.39
CA GLU A 620 13.35 18.19 -36.01
C GLU A 620 12.91 17.04 -36.93
N CYS A 621 11.97 16.20 -36.47
CA CYS A 621 11.41 15.13 -37.28
C CYS A 621 10.63 15.65 -38.51
N LEU A 622 9.87 16.74 -38.36
CA LEU A 622 9.20 17.38 -39.50
C LEU A 622 10.23 17.94 -40.50
N GLN A 623 11.33 18.52 -40.01
CA GLN A 623 12.43 18.99 -40.85
C GLN A 623 13.13 17.83 -41.59
N ASP A 624 13.36 16.70 -40.92
CA ASP A 624 13.90 15.48 -41.53
C ASP A 624 12.99 14.90 -42.63
N HIS A 625 11.68 15.12 -42.49
CA HIS A 625 10.65 14.66 -43.42
C HIS A 625 10.07 15.77 -44.29
N LEU A 626 10.75 16.92 -44.45
CA LEU A 626 10.22 18.12 -45.12
C LEU A 626 9.63 17.84 -46.52
N GLU A 627 10.28 16.96 -47.28
CA GLU A 627 9.85 16.59 -48.64
C GLU A 627 8.59 15.70 -48.65
N ASP A 628 8.32 15.00 -47.54
CA ASP A 628 7.19 14.08 -47.35
C ASP A 628 5.96 14.74 -46.71
N LEU A 629 6.08 16.02 -46.28
CA LEU A 629 5.01 16.78 -45.65
C LEU A 629 3.98 17.27 -46.68
N VAL A 630 2.73 17.42 -46.26
CA VAL A 630 1.70 18.10 -47.05
C VAL A 630 2.08 19.58 -47.25
N ALA A 631 1.69 20.17 -48.39
CA ALA A 631 2.14 21.50 -48.80
C ALA A 631 2.00 22.57 -47.70
N GLN A 632 0.84 22.62 -47.04
CA GLN A 632 0.60 23.58 -45.96
C GLN A 632 1.54 23.40 -44.76
N CYS A 633 1.88 22.16 -44.41
CA CYS A 633 2.82 21.89 -43.34
C CYS A 633 4.25 22.22 -43.75
N ARG A 634 4.62 21.85 -44.98
CA ARG A 634 5.93 22.14 -45.57
C ARG A 634 6.23 23.62 -45.60
N ASP A 635 5.24 24.45 -45.95
CA ASP A 635 5.40 25.90 -46.00
C ASP A 635 5.67 26.47 -44.59
N VAL A 636 4.96 25.99 -43.57
CA VAL A 636 5.13 26.42 -42.18
C VAL A 636 6.48 25.96 -41.61
N VAL A 637 6.82 24.67 -41.75
CA VAL A 637 8.11 24.13 -41.29
C VAL A 637 9.26 24.82 -42.03
N GLY A 638 9.09 25.08 -43.34
CA GLY A 638 10.06 25.80 -44.15
C GLY A 638 10.30 27.23 -43.65
N ASN A 639 9.24 28.00 -43.42
CA ASN A 639 9.34 29.36 -42.87
C ASN A 639 9.99 29.38 -41.48
N LEU A 640 9.65 28.42 -40.62
CA LEU A 640 10.22 28.35 -39.28
C LEU A 640 11.72 27.97 -39.33
N THR A 641 12.09 27.06 -40.22
CA THR A 641 13.49 26.66 -40.47
C THR A 641 14.30 27.82 -41.07
N GLU A 642 13.68 28.63 -41.93
CA GLU A 642 14.29 29.85 -42.48
C GLU A 642 14.52 30.90 -41.38
N LEU A 643 13.53 31.11 -40.49
CA LEU A 643 13.66 32.00 -39.33
C LEU A 643 14.73 31.53 -38.33
N GLU A 644 14.84 30.22 -38.08
CA GLU A 644 15.93 29.63 -37.29
C GLU A 644 17.31 29.90 -37.90
N SER A 645 17.39 30.03 -39.23
CA SER A 645 18.64 30.30 -39.95
C SER A 645 19.05 31.78 -39.98
N GLU A 646 18.10 32.70 -39.74
CA GLU A 646 18.32 34.15 -39.82
C GLU A 646 18.73 34.79 -38.49
N ASP A 647 18.47 34.16 -37.33
CA ASP A 647 18.69 34.77 -36.02
C ASP A 647 19.50 33.87 -35.04
N ILE A 648 20.82 34.11 -34.98
CA ILE A 648 21.75 33.51 -34.01
C ILE A 648 21.33 33.79 -32.54
N GLN A 649 20.44 34.77 -32.28
CA GLN A 649 19.98 35.09 -30.93
C GLN A 649 18.72 34.31 -30.51
N ILE A 650 17.93 33.75 -31.44
CA ILE A 650 16.75 32.92 -31.11
C ILE A 650 17.15 31.54 -30.58
N GLU A 651 18.36 31.07 -30.92
CA GLU A 651 19.03 29.98 -30.20
C GLU A 651 18.98 30.20 -28.68
N THR A 652 19.15 31.44 -28.19
CA THR A 652 19.21 31.75 -26.75
C THR A 652 17.87 31.60 -26.00
N LEU A 653 16.72 31.60 -26.67
CA LEU A 653 15.40 31.48 -26.02
C LEU A 653 14.85 30.05 -26.00
N TYR A 654 15.34 29.17 -26.88
CA TYR A 654 15.02 27.74 -26.88
C TYR A 654 16.11 26.85 -26.23
N ILE A 655 17.34 27.36 -26.01
CA ILE A 655 18.52 26.56 -25.58
C ILE A 655 18.84 26.64 -24.06
N PHE A 656 18.04 27.29 -23.21
CA PHE A 656 18.46 27.42 -21.78
C PHE A 656 18.51 26.13 -20.94
N GLU A 657 18.30 24.93 -21.51
CA GLU A 657 18.66 23.65 -20.87
C GLU A 657 19.60 22.72 -21.68
N SER A 658 20.28 23.22 -22.71
CA SER A 658 21.20 22.38 -23.51
C SER A 658 22.61 22.97 -23.56
N VAL A 659 23.42 22.72 -22.52
CA VAL A 659 24.88 22.85 -22.61
C VAL A 659 25.53 21.60 -22.04
N VAL A 660 26.23 20.83 -22.89
CA VAL A 660 27.66 20.44 -22.72
C VAL A 660 28.15 19.69 -23.99
N PHE A 661 29.09 20.34 -24.72
CA PHE A 661 30.24 19.81 -25.52
C PHE A 661 30.00 18.83 -26.70
N PHE A 662 30.63 18.91 -27.90
CA PHE A 662 31.66 19.76 -28.57
C PHE A 662 31.65 19.34 -30.11
N PRO A 663 32.55 19.77 -31.01
CA PRO A 663 32.32 20.64 -32.18
C PRO A 663 32.50 19.97 -33.58
N GLU A 664 32.13 20.74 -34.62
CA GLU A 664 32.71 20.78 -35.98
C GLU A 664 33.03 19.48 -36.75
N THR A 665 32.32 19.21 -37.86
CA THR A 665 32.87 19.40 -39.24
C THR A 665 31.84 19.10 -40.37
N LYS A 666 31.38 20.20 -40.99
CA LYS A 666 31.19 20.47 -42.44
C LYS A 666 31.09 19.30 -43.46
N CYS A 667 29.94 19.27 -44.14
CA CYS A 667 29.72 19.60 -45.57
C CYS A 667 30.45 18.82 -46.68
N LEU A 668 29.67 18.11 -47.53
CA LEU A 668 29.36 18.42 -48.95
C LEU A 668 29.21 17.15 -49.82
N LEU A 669 27.97 16.88 -50.23
CA LEU A 669 27.67 16.22 -51.51
C LEU A 669 27.48 17.29 -52.58
N LYS A 670 28.18 17.17 -53.70
CA LYS A 670 27.90 17.92 -54.93
C LYS A 670 28.07 17.00 -56.14
N GLY A 671 26.98 16.82 -56.88
CA GLY A 671 26.98 16.89 -58.34
C GLY A 671 27.04 15.59 -59.16
N SER A 672 25.87 15.19 -59.66
CA SER A 672 25.54 15.05 -61.10
C SER A 672 26.35 14.09 -62.00
N THR A 673 25.68 12.99 -62.36
CA THR A 673 25.47 12.41 -63.71
C THR A 673 26.67 12.27 -64.67
N GLU A 674 27.04 11.02 -64.97
CA GLU A 674 27.70 10.60 -66.21
C GLU A 674 26.65 10.26 -67.29
N THR A 675 27.00 10.67 -68.53
CA THR A 675 26.63 10.16 -69.89
C THR A 675 25.26 9.56 -70.16
#